data_AF-A0A7H8KKC0-F1
#
_entry.id   AF-A0A7H8KKC0-F1
#
_cell.length_a   1.000
_cell.length_b   1.000
_cell.length_c   1.000
_cell.angle_alpha   90.00
_cell.angle_beta   90.00
_cell.angle_gamma   90.00
#
_symmetry.space_group_name_H-M   'P 1'
#
loop_
_entity.id
_entity.type
_entity.pdbx_description
1 polymer ?
#
loop_
_entity_poly.entity_id
_entity_poly.type
_entity_poly.pdbx_seq_one_letter_code
_entity_poly.pdbx_strand_id
1 'polypeptide(L)'
;MRPPVPRRTRHRLLAATAAAALVLGGLAVTATSPAQAAPVGAGSYTTTPVGPLPSGCGDMTTNPRQFATADAPPGPIPTNDWWSSLLWKRLNCSFSEPLHAHPASYRPVTDGLGFSAESVAAISGTATGVGEYKYPYVEDIRVGVAGLAAPIVRVADWTDWTVTPYWSDGTRTLRATIGHGLPFAYFRTTGGDAVINANGGGFTVFSNSAGRISFSVRGHDYVAYAPSGATWTVSGTRISSNLAGRGYFSVALLPATGDATARAQLATTYGQYAHAHVTGTRVGYTYNQSTSRVETRYTFTTTPREGTETRTVVSLYPHQWKSLTGATPIAPTYPSARGRMKVLTGVGEFRTSMRFHGVLPELPAVATGAGADLTTLRQQLAAVRSNPMDQRGGDTYWTGKGLGRASRIAEIADLVGDTETRTSALNAIRSTLNDWLTASPGETERLFYYDQRWGTLIGYPASYGSDQELNDHHFHYGYYIAAAATLAKFDPSWARQDQYGGMIDLLIRDANNYDRADTRFPYLRDFDIYAGHDWASGHGSFASGNNQESSSEGMNFANALIQWGQATGNTAVRDAGIFIYTTQAAAIHEYWFDVNDENFPAGFGHSNVGMVWGDGGAYATWFSAEPEMIQGINLLPITGGHLYLGYHPNYNSIKYQELVRNNGGEPTVWQDIHWQFLALGDADSALAKLRANPGYTPEEGESRAHTFHWIRNLAGLGRVDTGITADHPLAAVFNRNGARTYVASNISATPLTVRFSDGTQLTVAAGRTATSGAHTWSGGSAGGGVPPGPTPTPTPTPTPTPTPTPTPTPTPTNPPGSGQPTRYLLAGGGLGTAGTAGTTTVASAGGTNRDGTPTNPSVFTATGLTLDHTGGQTAFDLLLDAGNAVGNGVQVRVSYDLTGNGSWERVETYRYFATDPVPGWETYTQAAGLHSSTGSLGNLRGGTVRVEVWSAIGNNSSTLGVGNRSVVRLPYS
;
A
#
# COMPACT_ATOMS: atom_id res chain seq x y z
N MET A 1 -22.48 -68.80 5.16
CA MET A 1 -22.71 -70.12 4.49
C MET A 1 -22.39 -69.95 3.00
N ARG A 2 -22.02 -71.03 2.30
CA ARG A 2 -22.01 -71.16 0.81
C ARG A 2 -23.29 -71.92 0.38
N PRO A 3 -23.62 -72.16 -0.92
CA PRO A 3 -23.17 -71.56 -2.20
C PRO A 3 -24.32 -70.93 -3.07
N PRO A 4 -24.69 -71.42 -4.30
CA PRO A 4 -24.33 -70.86 -5.62
C PRO A 4 -25.48 -70.17 -6.41
N VAL A 5 -25.29 -69.30 -7.43
CA VAL A 5 -24.75 -69.42 -8.83
C VAL A 5 -25.65 -70.27 -9.81
N PRO A 6 -25.54 -70.24 -11.18
CA PRO A 6 -26.40 -69.42 -12.08
C PRO A 6 -27.04 -70.17 -13.30
N ARG A 7 -27.63 -69.44 -14.28
CA ARG A 7 -27.60 -69.72 -15.75
C ARG A 7 -27.92 -68.42 -16.54
N ARG A 8 -27.23 -67.97 -17.60
CA ARG A 8 -26.69 -68.53 -18.88
C ARG A 8 -27.70 -68.55 -20.05
N THR A 9 -27.68 -67.57 -20.98
CA THR A 9 -26.87 -67.46 -22.25
C THR A 9 -27.29 -68.37 -23.42
N ARG A 10 -27.19 -67.86 -24.67
CA ARG A 10 -26.91 -68.53 -25.98
C ARG A 10 -26.89 -67.43 -27.08
N HIS A 11 -26.21 -67.47 -28.24
CA HIS A 11 -25.25 -68.32 -29.02
C HIS A 11 -24.59 -67.35 -30.07
N ARG A 12 -23.57 -67.54 -30.93
CA ARG A 12 -22.48 -68.46 -31.40
C ARG A 12 -21.51 -67.54 -32.23
N LEU A 13 -20.40 -67.87 -32.91
CA LEU A 13 -19.54 -69.06 -33.21
C LEU A 13 -18.14 -68.83 -32.53
N LEU A 14 -16.91 -69.34 -32.81
CA LEU A 14 -16.14 -70.07 -33.87
C LEU A 14 -15.70 -69.24 -35.12
N ALA A 15 -14.43 -69.24 -35.59
CA ALA A 15 -13.14 -69.75 -35.07
C ALA A 15 -11.92 -69.13 -35.83
N ALA A 16 -10.69 -69.31 -35.29
CA ALA A 16 -9.35 -69.49 -35.94
C ALA A 16 -8.90 -68.65 -37.20
N THR A 17 -7.65 -68.24 -37.44
CA THR A 17 -6.31 -68.38 -36.79
C THR A 17 -5.29 -67.44 -37.46
N ALA A 18 -4.27 -66.93 -36.72
CA ALA A 18 -2.92 -66.45 -37.17
C ALA A 18 -2.80 -65.41 -38.34
N ALA A 19 -1.82 -64.50 -38.41
CA ALA A 19 -0.50 -64.43 -37.78
C ALA A 19 0.10 -62.99 -37.81
N ALA A 20 1.31 -62.85 -37.24
CA ALA A 20 2.31 -61.77 -37.43
C ALA A 20 1.96 -60.33 -37.00
N ALA A 21 2.94 -59.69 -36.36
CA ALA A 21 2.84 -58.35 -35.78
C ALA A 21 3.30 -57.25 -36.75
N LEU A 22 2.77 -56.02 -36.57
CA LEU A 22 3.63 -54.85 -36.40
C LEU A 22 2.92 -53.68 -35.70
N VAL A 23 3.77 -52.82 -35.13
CA VAL A 23 3.52 -51.62 -34.31
C VAL A 23 2.34 -50.73 -34.72
N LEU A 24 1.53 -50.35 -33.72
CA LEU A 24 1.00 -48.99 -33.61
C LEU A 24 0.91 -48.61 -32.11
N GLY A 25 1.52 -47.48 -31.73
CA GLY A 25 1.53 -47.02 -30.35
C GLY A 25 0.16 -46.48 -29.93
N GLY A 26 -0.25 -46.75 -28.69
CA GLY A 26 -1.52 -46.25 -28.16
C GLY A 26 -1.52 -44.72 -28.03
N LEU A 27 -2.60 -44.08 -28.49
CA LEU A 27 -2.85 -42.68 -28.14
C LEU A 27 -3.09 -42.59 -26.63
N ALA A 28 -2.08 -42.12 -25.90
CA ALA A 28 -2.30 -41.58 -24.57
C ALA A 28 -3.10 -40.29 -24.73
N VAL A 29 -4.43 -40.37 -24.58
CA VAL A 29 -5.29 -39.18 -24.53
C VAL A 29 -4.93 -38.41 -23.26
N THR A 30 -4.08 -37.41 -23.39
CA THR A 30 -3.75 -36.46 -22.33
C THR A 30 -4.99 -35.61 -22.06
N ALA A 31 -5.84 -36.07 -21.15
CA ALA A 31 -6.96 -35.30 -20.65
C ALA A 31 -6.41 -34.08 -19.88
N THR A 32 -6.31 -32.95 -20.57
CA THR A 32 -6.01 -31.65 -19.97
C THR A 32 -7.12 -31.33 -18.99
N SER A 33 -6.84 -31.48 -17.69
CA SER A 33 -7.76 -31.05 -16.65
C SER A 33 -7.94 -29.53 -16.77
N PRO A 34 -9.18 -29.01 -16.85
CA PRO A 34 -9.40 -27.57 -16.98
C PRO A 34 -8.94 -26.84 -15.72
N ALA A 35 -8.65 -25.54 -15.85
CA ALA A 35 -8.22 -24.70 -14.73
C ALA A 35 -9.22 -24.80 -13.56
N GLN A 36 -8.69 -25.04 -12.35
CA GLN A 36 -9.52 -25.46 -11.23
C GLN A 36 -9.97 -24.25 -10.40
N ALA A 37 -11.25 -23.91 -10.56
CA ALA A 37 -11.95 -22.97 -9.69
C ALA A 37 -12.25 -23.60 -8.32
N ALA A 38 -11.98 -22.87 -7.26
CA ALA A 38 -12.33 -23.21 -5.88
C ALA A 38 -13.63 -22.46 -5.49
N PRO A 39 -14.73 -23.18 -5.18
CA PRO A 39 -16.01 -22.55 -4.89
C PRO A 39 -16.05 -21.96 -3.47
N VAL A 40 -16.70 -20.79 -3.35
CA VAL A 40 -16.90 -20.04 -2.11
C VAL A 40 -18.35 -19.55 -2.09
N GLY A 41 -19.22 -20.34 -1.48
CA GLY A 41 -20.67 -20.12 -1.54
C GLY A 41 -21.19 -20.32 -2.96
N ALA A 42 -21.67 -19.24 -3.57
CA ALA A 42 -22.09 -19.18 -4.99
C ALA A 42 -21.01 -18.64 -5.93
N GLY A 43 -19.95 -18.02 -5.41
CA GLY A 43 -18.82 -17.52 -6.18
C GLY A 43 -17.64 -18.50 -6.21
N SER A 44 -16.53 -18.06 -6.80
CA SER A 44 -15.29 -18.84 -6.91
C SER A 44 -14.05 -17.97 -7.17
N TYR A 45 -12.88 -18.46 -6.75
CA TYR A 45 -11.57 -17.98 -7.19
C TYR A 45 -10.81 -19.10 -7.91
N THR A 46 -9.88 -18.76 -8.80
CA THR A 46 -9.00 -19.75 -9.44
C THR A 46 -7.72 -19.99 -8.62
N THR A 47 -7.21 -21.23 -8.62
CA THR A 47 -5.86 -21.54 -8.11
C THR A 47 -4.85 -21.80 -9.25
N THR A 48 -5.24 -21.55 -10.50
CA THR A 48 -4.36 -21.52 -11.67
C THR A 48 -4.03 -20.07 -12.01
N PRO A 49 -2.74 -19.67 -12.12
CA PRO A 49 -2.37 -18.31 -12.53
C PRO A 49 -2.92 -17.99 -13.93
N VAL A 50 -3.48 -16.79 -14.10
CA VAL A 50 -4.01 -16.30 -15.40
C VAL A 50 -3.31 -15.05 -15.92
N GLY A 51 -2.53 -14.37 -15.08
CA GLY A 51 -1.77 -13.16 -15.43
C GLY A 51 -0.37 -13.15 -14.78
N PRO A 52 0.34 -12.01 -14.84
CA PRO A 52 1.64 -11.85 -14.19
C PRO A 52 1.54 -12.00 -12.67
N LEU A 53 2.64 -12.34 -12.01
CA LEU A 53 2.67 -12.70 -10.59
C LEU A 53 3.72 -11.89 -9.82
N PRO A 54 3.64 -11.82 -8.47
CA PRO A 54 4.60 -11.10 -7.64
C PRO A 54 6.05 -11.44 -7.98
N SER A 55 6.90 -10.42 -8.16
CA SER A 55 8.25 -10.60 -8.73
C SER A 55 9.35 -9.85 -7.98
N GLY A 56 10.58 -10.37 -8.02
CA GLY A 56 11.74 -9.85 -7.29
C GLY A 56 12.97 -10.73 -7.52
N CYS A 57 14.03 -10.50 -6.75
CA CYS A 57 15.28 -11.26 -6.87
C CYS A 57 15.11 -12.76 -6.60
N GLY A 58 15.79 -13.63 -7.36
CA GLY A 58 15.76 -15.08 -7.17
C GLY A 58 14.40 -15.71 -7.52
N ASP A 59 14.02 -16.78 -6.82
CA ASP A 59 12.80 -17.55 -7.10
C ASP A 59 11.52 -16.91 -6.52
N MET A 60 11.47 -15.58 -6.42
CA MET A 60 10.51 -14.84 -5.57
C MET A 60 9.04 -15.17 -5.90
N THR A 61 8.72 -15.27 -7.19
CA THR A 61 7.39 -15.63 -7.70
C THR A 61 6.92 -17.04 -7.28
N THR A 62 7.82 -17.97 -7.00
CA THR A 62 7.48 -19.35 -6.62
C THR A 62 7.81 -19.69 -5.16
N ASN A 63 8.66 -18.89 -4.52
CA ASN A 63 9.14 -19.08 -3.16
C ASN A 63 9.31 -17.73 -2.42
N PRO A 64 8.21 -17.06 -2.02
CA PRO A 64 8.27 -15.83 -1.22
C PRO A 64 9.07 -15.96 0.08
N ARG A 65 9.16 -17.17 0.64
CA ARG A 65 9.92 -17.45 1.87
C ARG A 65 11.42 -17.68 1.63
N GLN A 66 11.94 -17.54 0.40
CA GLN A 66 13.35 -17.79 0.08
C GLN A 66 14.34 -16.93 0.88
N PHE A 67 13.92 -15.78 1.41
CA PHE A 67 14.73 -14.86 2.22
C PHE A 67 14.37 -14.84 3.72
N ALA A 68 13.50 -15.74 4.17
CA ALA A 68 13.32 -16.04 5.59
C ALA A 68 14.43 -16.98 6.12
N THR A 69 14.48 -17.21 7.44
CA THR A 69 15.14 -18.39 8.04
C THR A 69 14.10 -19.43 8.45
N ALA A 70 14.56 -20.59 8.94
CA ALA A 70 13.71 -21.63 9.51
C ALA A 70 13.04 -21.23 10.85
N ASP A 71 13.50 -20.15 11.49
CA ASP A 71 12.93 -19.67 12.77
C ASP A 71 11.75 -18.70 12.56
N ALA A 72 11.62 -18.12 11.37
CA ALA A 72 10.67 -17.06 11.09
C ALA A 72 9.22 -17.58 11.08
N PRO A 73 8.23 -16.82 11.59
CA PRO A 73 6.84 -17.27 11.73
C PRO A 73 6.28 -17.95 10.47
N PRO A 74 5.67 -19.15 10.57
CA PRO A 74 5.22 -19.93 9.41
C PRO A 74 3.95 -19.33 8.76
N GLY A 75 3.66 -19.75 7.52
CA GLY A 75 2.52 -19.29 6.74
C GLY A 75 2.89 -18.22 5.70
N PRO A 76 1.92 -17.37 5.28
CA PRO A 76 2.16 -16.20 4.44
C PRO A 76 3.26 -15.28 4.96
N ILE A 77 3.87 -14.49 4.07
CA ILE A 77 4.78 -13.40 4.49
C ILE A 77 4.00 -12.08 4.61
N PRO A 78 4.37 -11.18 5.52
CA PRO A 78 3.98 -9.78 5.45
C PRO A 78 4.48 -9.12 4.16
N THR A 79 3.61 -8.30 3.60
CA THR A 79 3.85 -7.35 2.50
C THR A 79 3.23 -6.03 2.94
N ASN A 80 3.43 -4.93 2.20
CA ASN A 80 2.78 -3.63 2.49
C ASN A 80 3.14 -3.09 3.89
N ASP A 81 4.41 -3.20 4.26
CA ASP A 81 4.94 -2.87 5.59
C ASP A 81 6.24 -2.04 5.46
N TRP A 82 6.63 -1.29 6.50
CA TRP A 82 7.83 -0.42 6.49
C TRP A 82 9.15 -1.20 6.30
N TRP A 83 9.11 -2.53 6.43
CA TRP A 83 10.27 -3.42 6.35
C TRP A 83 10.18 -4.49 5.25
N SER A 84 9.13 -4.51 4.41
CA SER A 84 8.88 -5.58 3.42
C SER A 84 10.05 -5.83 2.47
N SER A 85 10.88 -4.80 2.17
CA SER A 85 12.05 -4.93 1.30
C SER A 85 13.10 -5.94 1.79
N LEU A 86 13.13 -6.27 3.09
CA LEU A 86 13.93 -7.36 3.64
C LEU A 86 13.50 -8.75 3.14
N LEU A 87 12.19 -9.00 3.08
CA LEU A 87 11.63 -10.28 2.64
C LEU A 87 11.47 -10.33 1.12
N TRP A 88 11.04 -9.25 0.49
CA TRP A 88 10.73 -9.21 -0.94
C TRP A 88 11.99 -9.09 -1.82
N LYS A 89 12.94 -8.22 -1.44
CA LYS A 89 14.12 -7.89 -2.24
C LYS A 89 13.79 -7.61 -3.71
N ARG A 90 12.92 -6.62 -3.97
CA ARG A 90 12.49 -6.23 -5.34
C ARG A 90 13.66 -5.79 -6.21
N LEU A 91 14.53 -4.94 -5.67
CA LEU A 91 15.67 -4.33 -6.38
C LEU A 91 17.04 -4.77 -5.83
N ASN A 92 17.15 -5.03 -4.52
CA ASN A 92 18.40 -5.31 -3.82
C ASN A 92 18.45 -6.76 -3.32
N CYS A 93 19.09 -7.63 -4.11
CA CYS A 93 19.07 -9.08 -3.89
C CYS A 93 19.83 -9.57 -2.65
N SER A 94 20.68 -8.75 -2.04
CA SER A 94 21.45 -9.13 -0.85
C SER A 94 20.87 -8.61 0.46
N PHE A 95 20.39 -7.37 0.50
CA PHE A 95 20.12 -6.66 1.76
C PHE A 95 18.67 -6.18 1.81
N SER A 96 18.45 -4.89 2.02
CA SER A 96 17.18 -4.20 1.82
C SER A 96 17.46 -2.73 1.51
N GLU A 97 16.41 -1.99 1.19
CA GLU A 97 16.47 -0.53 1.25
C GLU A 97 16.33 -0.03 2.69
N PRO A 98 16.52 1.27 2.96
CA PRO A 98 16.41 1.82 4.30
C PRO A 98 15.05 1.56 4.96
N LEU A 99 15.10 1.25 6.25
CA LEU A 99 13.98 0.77 7.05
C LEU A 99 13.65 1.83 8.11
N HIS A 100 12.63 2.64 7.84
CA HIS A 100 12.32 3.87 8.60
C HIS A 100 11.45 3.62 9.84
N ALA A 101 11.98 2.82 10.76
CA ALA A 101 11.29 2.42 11.99
C ALA A 101 10.98 3.59 12.94
N HIS A 102 11.88 4.56 13.05
CA HIS A 102 11.85 5.65 14.03
C HIS A 102 11.87 5.18 15.52
N PRO A 103 12.61 5.89 16.40
CA PRO A 103 13.26 7.18 16.18
C PRO A 103 14.60 7.08 15.44
N ALA A 104 15.05 5.87 15.11
CA ALA A 104 16.15 5.62 14.18
C ALA A 104 15.63 4.94 12.91
N SER A 105 16.27 5.24 11.77
CA SER A 105 16.14 4.50 10.52
C SER A 105 17.33 3.57 10.35
N TYR A 106 17.15 2.42 9.71
CA TYR A 106 18.18 1.37 9.65
C TYR A 106 18.51 0.96 8.21
N ARG A 107 19.75 0.52 7.95
CA ARG A 107 20.08 -0.15 6.68
C ARG A 107 20.93 -1.41 6.91
N PRO A 108 20.41 -2.61 6.59
CA PRO A 108 21.22 -3.82 6.59
C PRO A 108 22.30 -3.76 5.51
N VAL A 109 23.51 -4.20 5.84
CA VAL A 109 24.67 -4.29 4.95
C VAL A 109 25.49 -5.55 5.29
N THR A 110 26.52 -5.90 4.51
CA THR A 110 27.24 -7.18 4.62
C THR A 110 27.80 -7.49 6.03
N ASP A 111 28.31 -6.48 6.74
CA ASP A 111 29.01 -6.63 8.02
C ASP A 111 28.14 -6.29 9.25
N GLY A 112 26.90 -5.82 9.07
CA GLY A 112 25.98 -5.54 10.16
C GLY A 112 24.78 -4.67 9.80
N LEU A 113 24.24 -3.99 10.81
CA LEU A 113 23.12 -3.06 10.71
C LEU A 113 23.63 -1.62 10.86
N GLY A 114 23.47 -0.81 9.82
CA GLY A 114 23.64 0.63 9.88
C GLY A 114 22.44 1.32 10.55
N PHE A 115 22.71 2.41 11.26
CA PHE A 115 21.76 3.26 11.96
C PHE A 115 21.87 4.69 11.43
N SER A 116 20.74 5.36 11.29
CA SER A 116 20.63 6.80 11.09
C SER A 116 19.66 7.36 12.12
N ALA A 117 20.03 8.45 12.76
CA ALA A 117 19.14 9.28 13.57
C ALA A 117 18.97 10.68 12.94
N GLU A 118 19.03 10.75 11.60
CA GLU A 118 18.97 12.02 10.87
C GLU A 118 17.74 12.84 11.30
N SER A 119 18.02 14.05 11.74
CA SER A 119 17.13 14.88 12.56
C SER A 119 16.83 16.23 11.90
N VAL A 120 17.49 16.52 10.78
CA VAL A 120 17.25 17.70 9.94
C VAL A 120 16.52 17.25 8.67
N ALA A 121 15.39 17.88 8.37
CA ALA A 121 14.70 17.65 7.10
C ALA A 121 15.48 18.28 5.94
N ALA A 122 15.82 17.47 4.94
CA ALA A 122 16.09 17.96 3.60
C ALA A 122 14.76 18.41 2.97
N ILE A 123 14.74 19.58 2.34
CA ILE A 123 13.54 20.15 1.71
C ILE A 123 13.86 20.47 0.25
N SER A 124 12.97 20.11 -0.66
CA SER A 124 13.16 20.24 -2.11
C SER A 124 11.91 20.81 -2.80
N GLY A 125 12.07 21.27 -4.05
CA GLY A 125 10.98 21.84 -4.86
C GLY A 125 10.63 23.28 -4.50
N THR A 126 9.34 23.63 -4.57
CA THR A 126 8.85 25.02 -4.41
C THR A 126 7.51 25.06 -3.69
N ALA A 127 7.33 26.05 -2.79
CA ALA A 127 6.14 26.24 -1.95
C ALA A 127 4.80 26.52 -2.68
N THR A 128 4.73 26.35 -4.01
CA THR A 128 3.52 26.49 -4.85
C THR A 128 3.40 25.41 -5.92
N GLY A 129 4.49 24.73 -6.27
CA GLY A 129 4.50 23.62 -7.23
C GLY A 129 4.71 22.30 -6.49
N VAL A 130 5.37 21.34 -7.13
CA VAL A 130 5.85 20.13 -6.45
C VAL A 130 6.96 20.49 -5.44
N GLY A 131 6.95 19.80 -4.29
CA GLY A 131 7.99 19.90 -3.27
C GLY A 131 7.91 18.78 -2.25
N GLU A 132 9.01 18.50 -1.56
CA GLU A 132 9.09 17.44 -0.56
C GLU A 132 9.82 17.89 0.71
N TYR A 133 9.54 17.22 1.82
CA TYR A 133 10.42 17.18 2.99
C TYR A 133 10.78 15.75 3.34
N LYS A 134 12.06 15.51 3.64
CA LYS A 134 12.67 14.17 3.74
C LYS A 134 13.68 14.11 4.88
N TYR A 135 13.68 13.03 5.64
CA TYR A 135 14.68 12.66 6.65
C TYR A 135 15.48 11.46 6.10
N PRO A 136 16.34 11.67 5.08
CA PRO A 136 16.97 10.58 4.35
C PRO A 136 17.91 9.76 5.24
N TYR A 137 18.06 8.47 4.94
CA TYR A 137 18.99 7.62 5.68
C TYR A 137 20.45 8.08 5.48
N VAL A 138 21.06 8.62 6.54
CA VAL A 138 22.49 8.92 6.60
C VAL A 138 23.13 8.18 7.77
N GLU A 139 24.03 7.26 7.47
CA GLU A 139 24.60 6.34 8.47
C GLU A 139 25.48 7.06 9.50
N ASP A 140 25.05 7.05 10.76
CA ASP A 140 25.81 7.55 11.90
C ASP A 140 26.75 6.45 12.45
N ILE A 141 26.20 5.25 12.67
CA ILE A 141 26.94 4.09 13.17
C ILE A 141 26.53 2.79 12.47
N ARG A 142 27.46 1.83 12.43
CA ARG A 142 27.20 0.46 11.99
C ARG A 142 27.51 -0.53 13.09
N VAL A 143 26.52 -1.32 13.49
CA VAL A 143 26.59 -2.31 14.56
C VAL A 143 26.68 -3.71 13.94
N GLY A 144 27.73 -4.47 14.29
CA GLY A 144 28.05 -5.73 13.63
C GLY A 144 28.87 -6.70 14.47
N VAL A 145 29.50 -7.67 13.82
CA VAL A 145 30.41 -8.65 14.43
C VAL A 145 31.78 -8.60 13.75
N ALA A 146 32.85 -8.73 14.53
CA ALA A 146 34.23 -8.63 14.05
C ALA A 146 34.55 -9.64 12.93
N GLY A 147 34.67 -9.14 11.70
CA GLY A 147 34.97 -9.94 10.50
C GLY A 147 33.78 -10.62 9.86
N LEU A 148 32.54 -10.27 10.25
CA LEU A 148 31.32 -10.72 9.57
C LEU A 148 31.26 -10.17 8.14
N ALA A 149 30.99 -11.05 7.18
CA ALA A 149 30.77 -10.68 5.78
C ALA A 149 29.64 -11.55 5.21
N ALA A 150 28.39 -11.25 5.60
CA ALA A 150 27.24 -11.99 5.11
C ALA A 150 26.95 -11.63 3.63
N PRO A 151 26.81 -12.60 2.72
CA PRO A 151 26.47 -12.35 1.31
C PRO A 151 24.99 -11.96 1.13
N ILE A 152 24.15 -12.28 2.12
CA ILE A 152 22.72 -11.99 2.14
C ILE A 152 22.24 -11.79 3.58
N VAL A 153 21.32 -10.85 3.79
CA VAL A 153 20.55 -10.69 5.02
C VAL A 153 19.17 -11.32 4.85
N ARG A 154 18.80 -12.18 5.79
CA ARG A 154 17.50 -12.88 5.85
C ARG A 154 16.65 -12.29 6.97
N VAL A 155 15.36 -12.61 7.01
CA VAL A 155 14.50 -12.34 8.19
C VAL A 155 14.34 -13.61 9.00
N ALA A 156 14.62 -13.52 10.31
CA ALA A 156 14.56 -14.65 11.24
C ALA A 156 13.42 -14.58 12.25
N ASP A 157 12.71 -13.46 12.34
CA ASP A 157 11.54 -13.29 13.20
C ASP A 157 10.75 -12.03 12.77
N TRP A 158 9.45 -11.99 13.02
CA TRP A 158 8.64 -10.78 12.94
C TRP A 158 7.40 -10.85 13.85
N THR A 159 6.90 -9.68 14.23
CA THR A 159 5.71 -9.50 15.08
C THR A 159 5.00 -8.22 14.63
N ASP A 160 3.88 -7.83 15.26
CA ASP A 160 2.97 -6.78 14.76
C ASP A 160 3.62 -5.46 14.30
N TRP A 161 4.74 -5.02 14.89
CA TRP A 161 5.51 -3.87 14.40
C TRP A 161 7.02 -4.00 14.60
N THR A 162 7.54 -5.23 14.64
CA THR A 162 8.99 -5.51 14.79
C THR A 162 9.47 -6.57 13.82
N VAL A 163 10.69 -6.40 13.28
CA VAL A 163 11.40 -7.41 12.49
C VAL A 163 12.73 -7.76 13.13
N THR A 164 13.19 -9.00 12.92
CA THR A 164 14.56 -9.43 13.24
C THR A 164 15.30 -9.87 11.99
N PRO A 165 16.10 -9.00 11.35
CA PRO A 165 17.02 -9.41 10.30
C PRO A 165 18.16 -10.27 10.86
N TYR A 166 18.76 -11.08 9.99
CA TYR A 166 19.76 -12.10 10.30
C TYR A 166 20.87 -12.13 9.26
N TRP A 167 22.10 -12.10 9.75
CA TRP A 167 23.34 -12.20 8.97
C TRP A 167 24.02 -13.52 9.32
N SER A 168 24.62 -14.16 8.32
CA SER A 168 25.53 -15.30 8.51
C SER A 168 26.57 -15.34 7.42
N ASP A 169 27.84 -15.54 7.79
CA ASP A 169 28.94 -15.90 6.88
C ASP A 169 29.33 -17.40 6.98
N GLY A 170 28.55 -18.18 7.73
CA GLY A 170 28.82 -19.59 8.06
C GLY A 170 29.72 -19.81 9.29
N THR A 171 30.47 -18.80 9.72
CA THR A 171 31.31 -18.83 10.94
C THR A 171 30.75 -17.93 12.04
N ARG A 172 30.19 -16.79 11.66
CA ARG A 172 29.68 -15.71 12.50
C ARG A 172 28.21 -15.46 12.20
N THR A 173 27.46 -15.00 13.20
CA THR A 173 26.07 -14.57 12.99
C THR A 173 25.76 -13.29 13.77
N LEU A 174 24.78 -12.54 13.25
CA LEU A 174 24.15 -11.41 13.90
C LEU A 174 22.63 -11.58 13.77
N ARG A 175 21.88 -11.26 14.83
CA ARG A 175 20.45 -10.92 14.76
C ARG A 175 20.26 -9.57 15.43
N ALA A 176 19.40 -8.75 14.85
CA ALA A 176 19.05 -7.43 15.38
C ALA A 176 17.52 -7.30 15.41
N THR A 177 16.89 -7.28 16.58
CA THR A 177 15.45 -7.03 16.67
C THR A 177 15.23 -5.52 16.76
N ILE A 178 14.47 -4.98 15.79
CA ILE A 178 14.14 -3.56 15.59
C ILE A 178 12.64 -3.42 15.30
N GLY A 179 12.06 -2.23 15.48
CA GLY A 179 10.65 -2.01 15.20
C GLY A 179 10.18 -0.58 15.40
N HIS A 180 8.96 -0.29 14.92
CA HIS A 180 8.38 1.04 15.04
C HIS A 180 8.30 1.48 16.51
N GLY A 181 8.77 2.70 16.77
CA GLY A 181 8.75 3.29 18.10
C GLY A 181 9.66 2.63 19.13
N LEU A 182 10.66 1.84 18.73
CA LEU A 182 11.69 1.30 19.60
C LEU A 182 12.99 2.11 19.49
N PRO A 183 13.36 2.92 20.50
CA PRO A 183 14.71 3.50 20.61
C PRO A 183 15.84 2.46 20.68
N PHE A 184 15.52 1.23 21.08
CA PHE A 184 16.43 0.11 21.23
C PHE A 184 16.46 -0.78 19.99
N ALA A 185 17.67 -1.11 19.54
CA ALA A 185 17.94 -2.30 18.74
C ALA A 185 18.58 -3.39 19.64
N TYR A 186 18.04 -4.61 19.57
CA TYR A 186 18.42 -5.72 20.45
C TYR A 186 19.20 -6.80 19.70
N PHE A 187 20.45 -7.05 20.11
CA PHE A 187 21.39 -7.89 19.36
C PHE A 187 21.64 -9.26 19.98
N ARG A 188 21.84 -10.26 19.11
CA ARG A 188 22.36 -11.59 19.42
C ARG A 188 23.49 -11.92 18.44
N THR A 189 24.61 -12.45 18.91
CA THR A 189 25.83 -12.65 18.11
C THR A 189 26.55 -13.96 18.38
N THR A 190 27.23 -14.49 17.35
CA THR A 190 28.16 -15.63 17.48
C THR A 190 29.40 -15.42 16.60
N GLY A 191 30.50 -16.11 16.93
CA GLY A 191 31.70 -16.23 16.09
C GLY A 191 32.70 -15.06 16.13
N GLY A 192 32.42 -13.99 16.88
CA GLY A 192 33.36 -12.89 17.08
C GLY A 192 32.85 -11.81 18.03
N ASP A 193 33.71 -10.83 18.34
CA ASP A 193 33.37 -9.66 19.15
C ASP A 193 32.27 -8.82 18.50
N ALA A 194 31.40 -8.22 19.33
CA ALA A 194 30.53 -7.14 18.87
C ALA A 194 31.35 -5.91 18.51
N VAL A 195 30.95 -5.22 17.44
CA VAL A 195 31.58 -3.98 16.98
C VAL A 195 30.54 -2.90 16.73
N ILE A 196 30.92 -1.65 17.00
CA ILE A 196 30.20 -0.46 16.57
C ILE A 196 31.22 0.43 15.87
N ASN A 197 31.02 0.68 14.58
CA ASN A 197 31.87 1.56 13.78
C ASN A 197 31.15 2.91 13.58
N ALA A 198 31.84 4.03 13.75
CA ALA A 198 31.33 5.34 13.36
C ALA A 198 31.45 5.51 11.83
N ASN A 199 30.42 6.09 11.21
CA ASN A 199 30.44 6.48 9.80
C ASN A 199 30.18 7.99 9.68
N GLY A 200 30.73 8.63 8.64
CA GLY A 200 30.69 10.09 8.48
C GLY A 200 31.34 10.92 9.61
N GLY A 201 32.08 10.31 10.55
CA GLY A 201 32.69 11.01 11.68
C GLY A 201 33.45 10.10 12.64
N GLY A 202 33.89 10.67 13.77
CA GLY A 202 34.48 9.94 14.91
C GLY A 202 33.57 9.94 16.14
N PHE A 203 33.85 9.07 17.11
CA PHE A 203 33.11 8.99 18.36
C PHE A 203 33.50 10.09 19.35
N THR A 204 32.52 10.83 19.87
CA THR A 204 32.67 11.61 21.10
C THR A 204 32.18 10.76 22.29
N VAL A 205 33.06 9.91 22.83
CA VAL A 205 32.72 9.06 23.99
C VAL A 205 32.66 9.91 25.26
N PHE A 206 31.49 10.00 25.88
CA PHE A 206 31.28 10.78 27.11
C PHE A 206 31.03 9.92 28.36
N SER A 207 30.87 8.60 28.21
CA SER A 207 30.90 7.64 29.32
C SER A 207 31.37 6.27 28.85
N ASN A 208 32.24 5.59 29.61
CA ASN A 208 32.57 4.18 29.43
C ASN A 208 32.77 3.56 30.82
N SER A 209 31.88 2.66 31.24
CA SER A 209 31.83 2.11 32.60
C SER A 209 31.09 0.78 32.62
N ALA A 210 31.75 -0.30 33.04
CA ALA A 210 31.17 -1.61 33.41
C ALA A 210 29.96 -2.05 32.54
N GLY A 211 30.23 -2.66 31.38
CA GLY A 211 29.19 -3.07 30.42
C GLY A 211 28.54 -1.94 29.61
N ARG A 212 28.58 -0.68 30.05
CA ARG A 212 27.97 0.46 29.32
C ARG A 212 29.01 1.37 28.66
N ILE A 213 28.75 1.78 27.42
CA ILE A 213 29.45 2.89 26.76
C ILE A 213 28.42 3.86 26.15
N SER A 214 28.61 5.17 26.35
CA SER A 214 27.76 6.25 25.84
C SER A 214 28.59 7.25 25.04
N PHE A 215 28.14 7.56 23.84
CA PHE A 215 28.91 8.28 22.83
C PHE A 215 28.02 9.07 21.88
N SER A 216 28.53 10.17 21.33
CA SER A 216 27.87 10.93 20.27
C SER A 216 28.55 10.68 18.91
N VAL A 217 27.77 10.61 17.83
CA VAL A 217 28.27 10.68 16.43
C VAL A 217 27.36 11.63 15.65
N ARG A 218 27.93 12.50 14.81
CA ARG A 218 27.20 13.51 13.99
C ARG A 218 26.24 14.44 14.76
N GLY A 219 26.30 14.47 16.09
CA GLY A 219 25.41 15.22 16.98
C GLY A 219 24.33 14.36 17.65
N HIS A 220 24.14 13.12 17.19
CA HIS A 220 23.19 12.16 17.74
C HIS A 220 23.82 11.35 18.87
N ASP A 221 23.10 11.18 19.98
CA ASP A 221 23.59 10.53 21.20
C ASP A 221 23.14 9.07 21.30
N TYR A 222 24.09 8.18 21.50
CA TYR A 222 23.86 6.74 21.60
C TYR A 222 24.41 6.16 22.90
N VAL A 223 23.88 5.00 23.27
CA VAL A 223 24.40 4.18 24.37
C VAL A 223 24.30 2.69 24.02
N ALA A 224 25.36 1.95 24.30
CA ALA A 224 25.43 0.50 24.12
C ALA A 224 25.63 -0.22 25.46
N TYR A 225 24.91 -1.32 25.65
CA TYR A 225 24.90 -2.11 26.88
C TYR A 225 25.29 -3.57 26.57
N ALA A 226 26.50 -3.92 26.96
CA ALA A 226 27.02 -5.28 26.96
C ALA A 226 26.72 -5.97 28.32
N PRO A 227 26.83 -7.31 28.40
CA PRO A 227 26.45 -8.08 29.59
C PRO A 227 27.30 -7.80 30.83
N SER A 228 26.79 -8.16 32.01
CA SER A 228 27.55 -8.13 33.27
C SER A 228 28.89 -8.88 33.15
N GLY A 229 29.98 -8.15 33.36
CA GLY A 229 31.37 -8.63 33.22
C GLY A 229 32.05 -8.24 31.91
N ALA A 230 31.33 -7.68 30.93
CA ALA A 230 31.90 -7.19 29.68
C ALA A 230 32.49 -5.77 29.81
N THR A 231 33.45 -5.46 28.95
CA THR A 231 34.06 -4.13 28.79
C THR A 231 33.93 -3.66 27.34
N TRP A 232 33.99 -2.34 27.12
CA TRP A 232 34.04 -1.74 25.78
C TRP A 232 35.40 -1.08 25.56
N THR A 233 36.08 -1.47 24.49
CA THR A 233 37.35 -0.88 24.05
C THR A 233 37.09 0.07 22.89
N VAL A 234 37.79 1.21 22.85
CA VAL A 234 37.68 2.21 21.78
C VAL A 234 39.01 2.30 21.04
N SER A 235 38.99 2.22 19.71
CA SER A 235 40.16 2.30 18.84
C SER A 235 39.80 3.04 17.56
N GLY A 236 40.18 4.31 17.48
CA GLY A 236 39.80 5.19 16.37
C GLY A 236 38.28 5.29 16.21
N THR A 237 37.78 5.00 15.00
CA THR A 237 36.35 4.98 14.65
C THR A 237 35.64 3.67 15.01
N ARG A 238 36.24 2.78 15.83
CA ARG A 238 35.67 1.49 16.22
C ARG A 238 35.59 1.32 17.74
N ILE A 239 34.41 0.98 18.22
CA ILE A 239 34.12 0.46 19.56
C ILE A 239 33.98 -1.07 19.45
N SER A 240 34.49 -1.84 20.41
CA SER A 240 34.35 -3.30 20.41
C SER A 240 34.21 -3.92 21.80
N SER A 241 33.53 -5.07 21.88
CA SER A 241 33.41 -5.88 23.10
C SER A 241 33.28 -7.38 22.79
N ASN A 242 33.94 -8.21 23.58
CA ASN A 242 33.77 -9.67 23.56
C ASN A 242 32.47 -10.14 24.25
N LEU A 243 31.66 -9.22 24.78
CA LEU A 243 30.40 -9.49 25.50
C LEU A 243 30.53 -10.47 26.68
N ALA A 244 31.72 -10.59 27.27
CA ALA A 244 32.06 -11.65 28.23
C ALA A 244 31.69 -13.07 27.75
N GLY A 245 31.72 -13.30 26.43
CA GLY A 245 31.37 -14.58 25.80
C GLY A 245 29.86 -14.90 25.75
N ARG A 246 28.97 -14.00 26.19
CA ARG A 246 27.53 -14.31 26.31
C ARG A 246 26.68 -14.06 25.05
N GLY A 247 27.22 -13.39 24.03
CA GLY A 247 26.57 -13.27 22.72
C GLY A 247 25.27 -12.46 22.66
N TYR A 248 25.04 -11.51 23.59
CA TYR A 248 23.95 -10.53 23.50
C TYR A 248 24.40 -9.14 23.92
N PHE A 249 23.78 -8.11 23.35
CA PHE A 249 23.90 -6.70 23.77
C PHE A 249 22.73 -5.90 23.21
N SER A 250 22.62 -4.63 23.59
CA SER A 250 21.67 -3.69 22.97
C SER A 250 22.34 -2.34 22.70
N VAL A 251 21.79 -1.60 21.72
CA VAL A 251 22.16 -0.21 21.42
C VAL A 251 20.88 0.61 21.39
N ALA A 252 20.90 1.77 22.04
CA ALA A 252 19.79 2.72 22.00
C ALA A 252 20.22 4.09 21.51
N LEU A 253 19.35 4.73 20.72
CA LEU A 253 19.38 6.16 20.47
C LEU A 253 18.78 6.90 21.69
N LEU A 254 19.46 7.92 22.21
CA LEU A 254 18.95 8.77 23.29
C LEU A 254 18.30 10.02 22.69
N PRO A 255 17.19 10.53 23.28
CA PRO A 255 16.57 11.75 22.81
C PRO A 255 17.48 12.94 23.15
N ALA A 256 17.66 13.85 22.20
CA ALA A 256 18.59 14.97 22.33
C ALA A 256 18.27 15.85 23.56
N THR A 257 19.32 16.24 24.28
CA THR A 257 19.22 17.14 25.44
C THR A 257 20.46 18.03 25.54
N GLY A 258 20.25 19.31 25.87
CA GLY A 258 21.34 20.27 26.09
C GLY A 258 22.07 20.11 27.44
N ASP A 259 21.57 19.24 28.32
CA ASP A 259 22.18 18.97 29.63
C ASP A 259 22.84 17.58 29.68
N ALA A 260 24.15 17.57 29.94
CA ALA A 260 24.94 16.36 30.12
C ALA A 260 24.49 15.52 31.32
N THR A 261 23.88 16.14 32.35
CA THR A 261 23.32 15.46 33.53
C THR A 261 22.08 14.66 33.15
N ALA A 262 21.10 15.30 32.52
CA ALA A 262 19.93 14.65 31.93
C ALA A 262 20.33 13.55 30.93
N ARG A 263 21.38 13.76 30.12
CA ARG A 263 21.90 12.73 29.21
C ARG A 263 22.45 11.50 29.95
N ALA A 264 23.24 11.71 31.01
CA ALA A 264 23.75 10.63 31.85
C ALA A 264 22.62 9.91 32.63
N GLN A 265 21.57 10.63 33.03
CA GLN A 265 20.36 10.06 33.62
C GLN A 265 19.58 9.22 32.61
N LEU A 266 19.34 9.70 31.39
CA LEU A 266 18.72 8.92 30.30
C LEU A 266 19.50 7.63 30.02
N ALA A 267 20.82 7.72 29.87
CA ALA A 267 21.72 6.56 29.70
C ALA A 267 21.80 5.63 30.94
N THR A 268 21.17 5.99 32.05
CA THR A 268 21.05 5.16 33.26
C THR A 268 19.64 4.55 33.36
N THR A 269 18.60 5.33 33.10
CA THR A 269 17.21 4.87 33.01
C THR A 269 17.04 3.82 31.91
N TYR A 270 17.59 4.05 30.72
CA TYR A 270 17.54 3.06 29.62
C TYR A 270 18.27 1.77 30.01
N GLY A 271 19.35 1.87 30.78
CA GLY A 271 20.12 0.72 31.27
C GLY A 271 19.32 -0.27 32.13
N GLN A 272 18.22 0.17 32.76
CA GLN A 272 17.31 -0.71 33.50
C GLN A 272 16.61 -1.73 32.58
N TYR A 273 16.35 -1.34 31.33
CA TYR A 273 15.57 -2.10 30.33
C TYR A 273 16.45 -2.71 29.23
N ALA A 274 17.75 -2.39 29.22
CA ALA A 274 18.68 -2.73 28.15
C ALA A 274 18.89 -4.23 27.91
N HIS A 275 18.61 -5.07 28.91
CA HIS A 275 18.71 -6.54 28.82
C HIS A 275 17.33 -7.23 28.73
N ALA A 276 16.23 -6.49 28.79
CA ALA A 276 14.88 -6.97 28.51
C ALA A 276 14.62 -6.91 26.99
N HIS A 277 15.21 -7.84 26.24
CA HIS A 277 15.16 -7.81 24.77
C HIS A 277 13.72 -8.05 24.28
N VAL A 278 13.14 -7.12 23.51
CA VAL A 278 11.82 -7.33 22.88
C VAL A 278 11.88 -8.53 21.95
N THR A 279 10.87 -9.40 22.07
CA THR A 279 10.72 -10.69 21.36
C THR A 279 9.27 -10.97 20.96
N GLY A 280 8.38 -10.00 21.15
CA GLY A 280 6.97 -10.06 20.82
C GLY A 280 6.38 -8.66 20.89
N THR A 281 5.64 -8.24 19.88
CA THR A 281 4.72 -7.10 19.96
C THR A 281 3.34 -7.53 19.52
N ARG A 282 2.30 -6.98 20.14
CA ARG A 282 0.92 -7.32 19.84
C ARG A 282 -0.06 -6.18 20.11
N VAL A 283 -0.88 -5.87 19.11
CA VAL A 283 -2.06 -5.01 19.25
C VAL A 283 -3.28 -5.82 19.69
N GLY A 284 -4.11 -5.20 20.51
CA GLY A 284 -5.50 -5.59 20.72
C GLY A 284 -6.36 -4.34 20.85
N TYR A 285 -7.46 -4.27 20.11
CA TYR A 285 -8.40 -3.15 20.11
C TYR A 285 -9.79 -3.58 20.58
N THR A 286 -10.57 -2.66 21.12
CA THR A 286 -12.01 -2.84 21.38
C THR A 286 -12.79 -1.57 21.02
N TYR A 287 -13.87 -1.73 20.25
CA TYR A 287 -14.85 -0.66 20.03
C TYR A 287 -15.91 -0.69 21.14
N ASN A 288 -15.89 0.31 22.02
CA ASN A 288 -16.94 0.51 23.01
C ASN A 288 -18.09 1.32 22.39
N GLN A 289 -19.04 0.60 21.80
CA GLN A 289 -20.19 1.17 21.10
C GLN A 289 -20.98 2.20 21.94
N SER A 290 -21.21 1.97 23.24
CA SER A 290 -22.03 2.88 24.07
C SER A 290 -21.37 4.23 24.39
N THR A 291 -20.08 4.39 24.13
CA THR A 291 -19.34 5.66 24.27
C THR A 291 -18.74 6.15 22.95
N SER A 292 -18.88 5.35 21.89
CA SER A 292 -18.17 5.43 20.61
C SER A 292 -16.66 5.69 20.76
N ARG A 293 -15.99 4.86 21.57
CA ARG A 293 -14.53 4.89 21.75
C ARG A 293 -13.86 3.65 21.17
N VAL A 294 -12.69 3.85 20.57
CA VAL A 294 -11.75 2.78 20.22
C VAL A 294 -10.64 2.80 21.27
N GLU A 295 -10.58 1.74 22.07
CA GLU A 295 -9.49 1.50 23.02
C GLU A 295 -8.48 0.56 22.37
N THR A 296 -7.25 1.02 22.12
CA THR A 296 -6.19 0.21 21.51
C THR A 296 -5.06 -0.01 22.51
N ARG A 297 -4.60 -1.24 22.66
CA ARG A 297 -3.51 -1.66 23.55
C ARG A 297 -2.33 -2.17 22.74
N TYR A 298 -1.17 -1.56 22.95
CA TYR A 298 0.11 -1.94 22.35
C TYR A 298 0.93 -2.69 23.40
N THR A 299 1.09 -4.00 23.22
CA THR A 299 1.69 -4.92 24.22
C THR A 299 3.09 -5.35 23.78
N PHE A 300 4.05 -5.39 24.70
CA PHE A 300 5.43 -5.80 24.47
C PHE A 300 5.78 -7.04 25.31
N THR A 301 6.26 -8.08 24.65
CA THR A 301 6.83 -9.28 25.28
C THR A 301 8.35 -9.21 25.18
N THR A 302 9.04 -9.26 26.31
CA THR A 302 10.51 -9.26 26.36
C THR A 302 11.07 -10.58 26.91
N THR A 303 12.26 -10.96 26.46
CA THR A 303 13.07 -12.00 27.09
C THR A 303 14.24 -11.37 27.86
N PRO A 304 14.28 -11.49 29.20
CA PRO A 304 15.44 -11.05 29.98
C PRO A 304 16.69 -11.84 29.57
N ARG A 305 17.79 -11.14 29.27
CA ARG A 305 19.11 -11.75 29.00
C ARG A 305 20.00 -11.78 30.24
N GLU A 306 19.77 -10.85 31.16
CA GLU A 306 20.19 -10.92 32.56
C GLU A 306 19.23 -10.08 33.42
N GLY A 307 19.27 -10.28 34.74
CA GLY A 307 18.31 -9.69 35.66
C GLY A 307 16.91 -10.29 35.52
N THR A 308 15.90 -9.53 35.97
CA THR A 308 14.48 -9.95 36.00
C THR A 308 13.52 -8.88 35.47
N GLU A 309 14.02 -7.83 34.81
CA GLU A 309 13.18 -6.79 34.21
C GLU A 309 12.54 -7.30 32.91
N THR A 310 11.27 -6.97 32.69
CA THR A 310 10.44 -7.46 31.57
C THR A 310 9.72 -6.34 30.81
N ARG A 311 10.21 -5.11 30.95
CA ARG A 311 9.67 -3.90 30.32
C ARG A 311 10.71 -3.25 29.42
N THR A 312 10.26 -2.38 28.53
CA THR A 312 11.11 -1.66 27.57
C THR A 312 10.91 -0.14 27.63
N VAL A 313 11.58 0.59 26.75
CA VAL A 313 11.39 2.02 26.47
C VAL A 313 10.83 2.13 25.06
N VAL A 314 9.82 3.00 24.87
CA VAL A 314 9.17 3.22 23.57
C VAL A 314 9.03 4.71 23.29
N SER A 315 8.91 5.07 22.02
CA SER A 315 8.60 6.42 21.55
C SER A 315 7.34 6.39 20.68
N LEU A 316 6.37 7.23 21.02
CA LEU A 316 5.05 7.26 20.41
C LEU A 316 4.97 8.36 19.36
N TYR A 317 4.28 8.10 18.24
CA TYR A 317 3.96 9.10 17.22
C TYR A 317 2.84 10.07 17.68
N PRO A 318 2.66 11.24 17.03
CA PRO A 318 1.61 12.21 17.40
C PRO A 318 0.19 11.65 17.54
N HIS A 319 -0.33 10.88 16.57
CA HIS A 319 -1.68 10.30 16.67
C HIS A 319 -1.85 9.42 17.92
N GLN A 320 -0.76 8.75 18.35
CA GLN A 320 -0.71 7.93 19.55
C GLN A 320 -0.63 8.78 20.82
N TRP A 321 0.34 9.71 20.93
CA TRP A 321 0.53 10.47 22.18
C TRP A 321 -0.57 11.51 22.42
N LYS A 322 -1.23 12.02 21.37
CA LYS A 322 -2.45 12.85 21.48
C LYS A 322 -3.64 12.06 22.02
N SER A 323 -3.61 10.73 21.89
CA SER A 323 -4.68 9.79 22.29
C SER A 323 -4.32 8.92 23.50
N LEU A 324 -3.14 9.10 24.11
CA LEU A 324 -2.55 8.23 25.14
C LEU A 324 -3.36 8.25 26.44
N THR A 325 -3.57 7.06 27.04
CA THR A 325 -4.21 6.92 28.35
C THR A 325 -3.37 6.10 29.34
N GLY A 326 -3.52 6.41 30.63
CA GLY A 326 -2.89 5.65 31.72
C GLY A 326 -1.38 5.83 31.92
N ALA A 327 -0.70 6.63 31.08
CA ALA A 327 0.73 6.90 31.17
C ALA A 327 1.07 8.35 30.76
N THR A 328 2.20 8.86 31.24
CA THR A 328 2.69 10.23 30.95
C THR A 328 4.09 10.14 30.34
N PRO A 329 4.33 10.69 29.13
CA PRO A 329 5.66 10.72 28.54
C PRO A 329 6.66 11.57 29.31
N ILE A 330 7.95 11.22 29.24
CA ILE A 330 9.03 12.09 29.71
C ILE A 330 9.20 13.30 28.76
N ALA A 331 9.78 14.39 29.28
CA ALA A 331 9.92 15.64 28.53
C ALA A 331 10.84 15.56 27.27
N PRO A 332 11.94 14.78 27.25
CA PRO A 332 12.72 14.57 26.03
C PRO A 332 11.93 13.86 24.92
N THR A 333 12.12 14.30 23.68
CA THR A 333 11.42 13.81 22.48
C THR A 333 12.40 13.57 21.34
N TYR A 334 12.07 12.67 20.42
CA TYR A 334 12.78 12.57 19.15
C TYR A 334 12.09 13.43 18.07
N PRO A 335 12.83 14.07 17.15
CA PRO A 335 12.30 14.47 15.85
C PRO A 335 12.05 13.22 14.99
N SER A 336 11.17 13.31 13.99
CA SER A 336 10.92 12.23 13.03
C SER A 336 10.23 12.77 11.77
N ALA A 337 10.13 11.94 10.73
CA ALA A 337 9.32 12.18 9.53
C ALA A 337 7.79 12.30 9.76
N ARG A 338 7.36 12.18 11.03
CA ARG A 338 5.97 12.21 11.51
C ARG A 338 5.79 13.24 12.63
N GLY A 339 6.62 14.28 12.67
CA GLY A 339 6.65 15.25 13.77
C GLY A 339 7.37 14.73 15.01
N ARG A 340 7.02 15.24 16.21
CA ARG A 340 7.76 14.93 17.45
C ARG A 340 7.25 13.66 18.13
N MET A 341 8.13 12.68 18.34
CA MET A 341 7.83 11.45 19.07
C MET A 341 8.10 11.61 20.57
N LYS A 342 7.14 11.25 21.42
CA LYS A 342 7.23 11.37 22.90
C LYS A 342 7.53 10.03 23.55
N VAL A 343 8.35 10.02 24.60
CA VAL A 343 8.96 8.77 25.13
C VAL A 343 8.28 8.26 26.41
N LEU A 344 8.00 6.96 26.48
CA LEU A 344 7.62 6.25 27.71
C LEU A 344 8.73 5.27 28.10
N THR A 345 9.14 5.28 29.37
CA THR A 345 10.15 4.36 29.94
C THR A 345 9.51 3.36 30.89
N GLY A 346 9.93 2.11 30.86
CA GLY A 346 9.45 1.08 31.79
C GLY A 346 8.03 0.62 31.48
N VAL A 347 7.73 0.38 30.20
CA VAL A 347 6.44 -0.14 29.74
C VAL A 347 6.49 -1.61 29.36
N GLY A 348 5.49 -2.38 29.81
CA GLY A 348 5.11 -3.66 29.18
C GLY A 348 3.94 -3.49 28.20
N GLU A 349 3.20 -2.40 28.32
CA GLU A 349 2.16 -1.96 27.37
C GLU A 349 1.99 -0.44 27.43
N PHE A 350 1.37 0.14 26.39
CA PHE A 350 0.68 1.43 26.47
C PHE A 350 -0.69 1.34 25.79
N ARG A 351 -1.54 2.36 25.96
CA ARG A 351 -2.90 2.37 25.41
C ARG A 351 -3.28 3.73 24.81
N THR A 352 -4.07 3.70 23.76
CA THR A 352 -4.72 4.88 23.19
C THR A 352 -6.25 4.74 23.31
N SER A 353 -6.95 5.88 23.46
CA SER A 353 -8.41 5.94 23.56
C SER A 353 -8.95 7.04 22.65
N MET A 354 -9.26 6.66 21.42
CA MET A 354 -9.77 7.56 20.38
C MET A 354 -11.29 7.59 20.38
N ARG A 355 -11.88 8.66 19.83
CA ARG A 355 -13.34 8.74 19.58
C ARG A 355 -13.61 8.39 18.12
N PHE A 356 -14.56 7.48 17.91
CA PHE A 356 -15.16 7.27 16.60
C PHE A 356 -16.40 8.18 16.50
N HIS A 357 -16.37 9.17 15.61
CA HIS A 357 -17.47 10.14 15.45
C HIS A 357 -18.58 9.66 14.51
N GLY A 358 -18.51 8.40 14.05
CA GLY A 358 -19.50 7.79 13.16
C GLY A 358 -19.28 8.06 11.67
N VAL A 359 -19.99 7.30 10.86
CA VAL A 359 -20.05 7.40 9.40
C VAL A 359 -21.50 7.34 8.92
N LEU A 360 -21.78 7.64 7.66
CA LEU A 360 -23.08 7.44 7.04
C LEU A 360 -22.95 6.68 5.70
N PRO A 361 -23.95 5.89 5.28
CA PRO A 361 -23.98 5.36 3.91
C PRO A 361 -24.01 6.48 2.86
N GLU A 362 -24.75 7.56 3.18
CA GLU A 362 -24.91 8.77 2.38
C GLU A 362 -25.50 9.90 3.25
N LEU A 363 -25.33 11.17 2.86
CA LEU A 363 -25.92 12.31 3.58
C LEU A 363 -27.46 12.34 3.44
N PRO A 364 -28.21 12.72 4.49
CA PRO A 364 -29.67 12.80 4.44
C PRO A 364 -30.14 13.94 3.51
N ALA A 365 -31.22 13.71 2.76
CA ALA A 365 -31.73 14.67 1.77
C ALA A 365 -32.57 15.81 2.40
N VAL A 366 -32.08 16.43 3.48
CA VAL A 366 -32.79 17.51 4.21
C VAL A 366 -33.06 18.74 3.35
N ALA A 367 -32.24 18.96 2.32
CA ALA A 367 -32.37 20.05 1.37
C ALA A 367 -32.76 19.58 -0.04
N THR A 368 -32.24 18.43 -0.50
CA THR A 368 -32.53 17.88 -1.84
C THR A 368 -33.76 16.95 -1.88
N GLY A 369 -34.41 16.68 -0.76
CA GLY A 369 -35.58 15.80 -0.66
C GLY A 369 -36.92 16.43 -1.02
N ALA A 370 -36.96 17.74 -1.34
CA ALA A 370 -38.18 18.45 -1.73
C ALA A 370 -37.95 19.60 -2.73
N GLY A 371 -39.04 20.11 -3.33
CA GLY A 371 -39.05 21.36 -4.09
C GLY A 371 -38.18 21.40 -5.35
N ALA A 372 -37.61 22.57 -5.63
CA ALA A 372 -36.77 22.79 -6.81
C ALA A 372 -35.45 22.01 -6.76
N ASP A 373 -34.79 21.94 -5.60
CA ASP A 373 -33.55 21.18 -5.41
C ASP A 373 -33.78 19.68 -5.70
N LEU A 374 -34.92 19.09 -5.27
CA LEU A 374 -35.30 17.71 -5.65
C LEU A 374 -35.49 17.54 -7.16
N THR A 375 -36.04 18.54 -7.84
CA THR A 375 -36.25 18.50 -9.29
C THR A 375 -34.92 18.47 -10.03
N THR A 376 -33.97 19.32 -9.63
CA THR A 376 -32.59 19.31 -10.14
C THR A 376 -31.89 17.98 -9.89
N LEU A 377 -31.96 17.46 -8.66
CA LEU A 377 -31.32 16.17 -8.32
C LEU A 377 -31.91 15.01 -9.13
N ARG A 378 -33.24 14.94 -9.30
CA ARG A 378 -33.89 13.90 -10.13
C ARG A 378 -33.53 14.00 -11.61
N GLN A 379 -33.33 15.20 -12.14
CA GLN A 379 -32.82 15.38 -13.51
C GLN A 379 -31.38 14.88 -13.66
N GLN A 380 -30.52 15.14 -12.67
CA GLN A 380 -29.13 14.64 -12.66
C GLN A 380 -29.05 13.12 -12.50
N LEU A 381 -29.88 12.53 -11.62
CA LEU A 381 -30.01 11.08 -11.44
C LEU A 381 -30.51 10.40 -12.73
N ALA A 382 -31.55 10.95 -13.37
CA ALA A 382 -32.06 10.43 -14.63
C ALA A 382 -31.02 10.50 -15.77
N ALA A 383 -30.16 11.52 -15.79
CA ALA A 383 -29.11 11.66 -16.79
C ALA A 383 -28.00 10.60 -16.69
N VAL A 384 -27.76 10.02 -15.51
CA VAL A 384 -26.79 8.91 -15.30
C VAL A 384 -27.44 7.53 -15.23
N ARG A 385 -28.78 7.45 -15.23
CA ARG A 385 -29.55 6.21 -15.01
C ARG A 385 -29.18 5.06 -15.95
N SER A 386 -28.87 5.34 -17.21
CA SER A 386 -28.52 4.33 -18.22
C SER A 386 -27.06 3.86 -18.14
N ASN A 387 -26.19 4.61 -17.45
CA ASN A 387 -24.79 4.27 -17.22
C ASN A 387 -24.34 4.76 -15.82
N PRO A 388 -24.82 4.10 -14.74
CA PRO A 388 -24.56 4.54 -13.37
C PRO A 388 -23.09 4.33 -12.97
N MET A 389 -22.40 3.33 -13.55
CA MET A 389 -20.98 3.09 -13.29
C MET A 389 -20.05 4.03 -14.07
N ASP A 390 -20.37 4.34 -15.33
CA ASP A 390 -19.52 5.15 -16.25
C ASP A 390 -18.04 4.73 -16.30
N GLN A 391 -17.83 3.42 -16.14
CA GLN A 391 -16.55 2.73 -16.00
C GLN A 391 -15.57 3.07 -17.15
N ARG A 392 -14.35 3.45 -16.79
CA ARG A 392 -13.31 3.93 -17.72
C ARG A 392 -12.28 2.88 -18.14
N GLY A 393 -12.15 1.79 -17.38
CA GLY A 393 -11.16 0.73 -17.58
C GLY A 393 -11.68 -0.63 -17.12
N GLY A 394 -11.13 -1.71 -17.67
CA GLY A 394 -11.58 -3.09 -17.44
C GLY A 394 -10.87 -3.82 -16.29
N ASP A 395 -9.87 -3.18 -15.68
CA ASP A 395 -9.09 -3.67 -14.55
C ASP A 395 -9.78 -3.45 -13.20
N THR A 396 -9.18 -3.98 -12.13
CA THR A 396 -9.70 -3.87 -10.76
C THR A 396 -9.89 -2.44 -10.28
N TYR A 397 -8.94 -1.52 -10.50
CA TYR A 397 -9.06 -0.13 -10.03
C TYR A 397 -10.22 0.61 -10.71
N TRP A 398 -10.23 0.62 -12.04
CA TRP A 398 -11.24 1.37 -12.79
C TRP A 398 -12.64 0.73 -12.78
N THR A 399 -12.74 -0.58 -12.60
CA THR A 399 -14.00 -1.24 -12.22
C THR A 399 -14.44 -0.79 -10.83
N GLY A 400 -13.51 -0.71 -9.87
CA GLY A 400 -13.73 -0.23 -8.52
C GLY A 400 -14.34 1.18 -8.48
N LYS A 401 -13.72 2.18 -9.13
CA LYS A 401 -14.26 3.54 -9.20
C LYS A 401 -15.70 3.56 -9.73
N GLY A 402 -15.99 2.78 -10.79
CA GLY A 402 -17.35 2.64 -11.33
C GLY A 402 -18.35 2.01 -10.36
N LEU A 403 -17.93 0.99 -9.59
CA LEU A 403 -18.72 0.38 -8.52
C LEU A 403 -19.00 1.40 -7.38
N GLY A 404 -18.01 2.21 -7.01
CA GLY A 404 -18.16 3.30 -6.04
C GLY A 404 -19.17 4.36 -6.48
N ARG A 405 -19.05 4.82 -7.73
CA ARG A 405 -19.96 5.79 -8.37
C ARG A 405 -21.41 5.31 -8.38
N ALA A 406 -21.63 4.08 -8.86
CA ALA A 406 -22.95 3.46 -8.89
C ALA A 406 -23.54 3.31 -7.46
N SER A 407 -22.70 3.08 -6.46
CA SER A 407 -23.14 2.97 -5.06
C SER A 407 -23.66 4.30 -4.49
N ARG A 408 -22.96 5.42 -4.74
CA ARG A 408 -23.47 6.77 -4.38
C ARG A 408 -24.80 7.06 -5.08
N ILE A 409 -24.90 6.77 -6.38
CA ILE A 409 -26.14 6.95 -7.16
C ILE A 409 -27.28 6.09 -6.59
N ALA A 410 -27.03 4.83 -6.23
CA ALA A 410 -28.03 3.95 -5.64
C ALA A 410 -28.56 4.45 -4.28
N GLU A 411 -27.64 4.85 -3.39
CA GLU A 411 -27.99 5.39 -2.07
C GLU A 411 -28.83 6.67 -2.19
N ILE A 412 -28.38 7.67 -2.95
CA ILE A 412 -29.12 8.94 -3.13
C ILE A 412 -30.49 8.70 -3.75
N ALA A 413 -30.57 7.86 -4.79
CA ALA A 413 -31.83 7.52 -5.45
C ALA A 413 -32.82 6.85 -4.48
N ASP A 414 -32.36 6.01 -3.53
CA ASP A 414 -33.19 5.47 -2.47
C ASP A 414 -33.65 6.55 -1.47
N LEU A 415 -32.76 7.47 -1.07
CA LEU A 415 -33.10 8.57 -0.17
C LEU A 415 -34.22 9.47 -0.71
N VAL A 416 -34.27 9.72 -2.02
CA VAL A 416 -35.28 10.57 -2.69
C VAL A 416 -36.39 9.81 -3.42
N GLY A 417 -36.44 8.48 -3.30
CA GLY A 417 -37.50 7.63 -3.88
C GLY A 417 -37.46 7.47 -5.41
N ASP A 418 -36.32 7.73 -6.06
CA ASP A 418 -36.11 7.37 -7.47
C ASP A 418 -35.79 5.87 -7.58
N THR A 419 -36.85 5.06 -7.46
CA THR A 419 -36.75 3.60 -7.50
C THR A 419 -36.20 3.07 -8.83
N GLU A 420 -36.33 3.82 -9.93
CA GLU A 420 -35.86 3.42 -11.26
C GLU A 420 -34.33 3.58 -11.37
N THR A 421 -33.79 4.75 -11.01
CA THR A 421 -32.34 4.98 -10.98
C THR A 421 -31.65 4.05 -9.98
N ARG A 422 -32.23 3.90 -8.78
CA ARG A 422 -31.72 2.95 -7.77
C ARG A 422 -31.64 1.52 -8.32
N THR A 423 -32.70 1.05 -8.98
CA THR A 423 -32.75 -0.33 -9.49
C THR A 423 -31.74 -0.52 -10.63
N SER A 424 -31.56 0.47 -11.50
CA SER A 424 -30.51 0.43 -12.54
C SER A 424 -29.11 0.30 -11.92
N ALA A 425 -28.79 1.14 -10.93
CA ALA A 425 -27.49 1.13 -10.25
C ALA A 425 -27.24 -0.19 -9.49
N LEU A 426 -28.22 -0.70 -8.73
CA LEU A 426 -28.10 -1.98 -8.02
C LEU A 426 -27.97 -3.17 -8.98
N ASN A 427 -28.62 -3.14 -10.15
CA ASN A 427 -28.46 -4.18 -11.16
C ASN A 427 -27.06 -4.15 -11.80
N ALA A 428 -26.52 -2.96 -12.08
CA ALA A 428 -25.14 -2.81 -12.56
C ALA A 428 -24.12 -3.34 -11.54
N ILE A 429 -24.24 -2.91 -10.27
CA ILE A 429 -23.41 -3.41 -9.16
C ILE A 429 -23.48 -4.93 -9.06
N ARG A 430 -24.69 -5.51 -9.02
CA ARG A 430 -24.88 -6.97 -8.94
C ARG A 430 -24.25 -7.69 -10.13
N SER A 431 -24.45 -7.19 -11.35
CA SER A 431 -23.91 -7.84 -12.55
C SER A 431 -22.39 -7.89 -12.49
N THR A 432 -21.74 -6.77 -12.21
CA THR A 432 -20.27 -6.68 -12.13
C THR A 432 -19.70 -7.48 -10.96
N LEU A 433 -20.34 -7.47 -9.78
CA LEU A 433 -19.88 -8.27 -8.64
C LEU A 433 -20.07 -9.78 -8.89
N ASN A 434 -21.16 -10.21 -9.52
CA ASN A 434 -21.34 -11.62 -9.88
C ASN A 434 -20.30 -12.10 -10.90
N ASP A 435 -19.95 -11.24 -11.87
CA ASP A 435 -18.88 -11.47 -12.87
C ASP A 435 -17.55 -11.70 -12.13
N TRP A 436 -17.05 -10.67 -11.44
CA TRP A 436 -15.73 -10.65 -10.79
C TRP A 436 -15.53 -11.68 -9.69
N LEU A 437 -16.60 -12.10 -9.00
CA LEU A 437 -16.53 -13.03 -7.87
C LEU A 437 -16.79 -14.49 -8.29
N THR A 438 -16.83 -14.82 -9.59
CA THR A 438 -17.12 -16.17 -10.12
C THR A 438 -16.09 -16.65 -11.14
N ALA A 439 -14.86 -16.90 -10.70
CA ALA A 439 -13.81 -17.46 -11.55
C ALA A 439 -14.26 -18.78 -12.23
N SER A 440 -14.34 -18.76 -13.56
CA SER A 440 -14.82 -19.85 -14.41
C SER A 440 -13.67 -20.65 -15.06
N PRO A 441 -13.85 -21.96 -15.38
CA PRO A 441 -12.76 -22.77 -15.94
C PRO A 441 -12.29 -22.31 -17.32
N GLY A 442 -11.07 -21.78 -17.40
CA GLY A 442 -10.46 -21.26 -18.64
C GLY A 442 -10.67 -19.76 -18.88
N GLU A 443 -11.29 -19.06 -17.93
CA GLU A 443 -11.39 -17.61 -17.89
C GLU A 443 -10.05 -16.96 -17.51
N THR A 444 -9.79 -15.74 -17.96
CA THR A 444 -8.50 -15.03 -17.78
C THR A 444 -8.63 -13.59 -17.32
N GLU A 445 -9.85 -13.04 -17.30
CA GLU A 445 -10.16 -11.66 -16.96
C GLU A 445 -11.46 -11.63 -16.14
N ARG A 446 -11.63 -10.58 -15.32
CA ARG A 446 -12.72 -10.41 -14.36
C ARG A 446 -12.86 -11.58 -13.40
N LEU A 447 -11.75 -11.98 -12.81
CA LEU A 447 -11.71 -13.02 -11.79
C LEU A 447 -10.68 -12.71 -10.71
N PHE A 448 -10.78 -13.43 -9.60
CA PHE A 448 -9.76 -13.46 -8.57
C PHE A 448 -8.97 -14.79 -8.59
N TYR A 449 -7.64 -14.68 -8.54
CA TYR A 449 -6.70 -15.78 -8.40
C TYR A 449 -6.11 -15.77 -6.99
N TYR A 450 -6.07 -16.93 -6.32
CA TYR A 450 -5.45 -17.05 -4.99
C TYR A 450 -4.06 -17.70 -5.09
N ASP A 451 -3.01 -16.92 -4.84
CA ASP A 451 -1.65 -17.44 -4.73
C ASP A 451 -1.42 -18.04 -3.35
N GLN A 452 -1.49 -19.37 -3.27
CA GLN A 452 -1.29 -20.14 -2.05
C GLN A 452 0.13 -20.04 -1.46
N ARG A 453 1.12 -19.55 -2.23
CA ARG A 453 2.53 -19.44 -1.80
C ARG A 453 2.76 -18.13 -1.07
N TRP A 454 2.19 -17.05 -1.61
CA TRP A 454 2.21 -15.71 -1.03
C TRP A 454 1.17 -15.53 0.08
N GLY A 455 0.03 -16.24 -0.04
CA GLY A 455 -1.15 -15.98 0.79
C GLY A 455 -1.78 -14.66 0.37
N THR A 456 -2.15 -14.53 -0.90
CA THR A 456 -2.75 -13.30 -1.46
C THR A 456 -3.78 -13.59 -2.55
N LEU A 457 -4.75 -12.69 -2.71
CA LEU A 457 -5.80 -12.74 -3.73
C LEU A 457 -5.59 -11.61 -4.75
N ILE A 458 -5.33 -11.96 -6.01
CA ILE A 458 -5.03 -11.01 -7.09
C ILE A 458 -6.19 -11.00 -8.07
N GLY A 459 -6.77 -9.83 -8.32
CA GLY A 459 -7.81 -9.64 -9.35
C GLY A 459 -7.22 -9.29 -10.72
N TYR A 460 -7.65 -9.99 -11.77
CA TYR A 460 -7.23 -9.71 -13.16
C TYR A 460 -8.41 -9.21 -14.01
N PRO A 461 -8.24 -8.23 -14.92
CA PRO A 461 -7.00 -7.52 -15.23
C PRO A 461 -6.51 -6.67 -14.04
N ALA A 462 -5.20 -6.67 -13.83
CA ALA A 462 -4.54 -5.92 -12.78
C ALA A 462 -4.03 -4.58 -13.29
N SER A 463 -3.83 -3.63 -12.38
CA SER A 463 -3.33 -2.29 -12.64
C SER A 463 -2.48 -1.79 -11.46
N TYR A 464 -1.66 -0.76 -11.69
CA TYR A 464 -0.84 -0.07 -10.67
C TYR A 464 0.15 -0.95 -9.85
N GLY A 465 0.37 -2.20 -10.27
CA GLY A 465 1.27 -3.16 -9.60
C GLY A 465 0.56 -4.12 -8.64
N SER A 466 -0.77 -4.12 -8.58
CA SER A 466 -1.57 -5.08 -7.79
C SER A 466 -1.31 -6.56 -8.13
N ASP A 467 -0.69 -6.89 -9.27
CA ASP A 467 -0.25 -8.25 -9.60
C ASP A 467 1.23 -8.53 -9.26
N GLN A 468 2.16 -7.73 -9.80
CA GLN A 468 3.60 -8.01 -9.74
C GLN A 468 4.29 -7.47 -8.48
N GLU A 469 3.61 -6.59 -7.75
CA GLU A 469 4.14 -5.82 -6.62
C GLU A 469 3.19 -5.82 -5.41
N LEU A 470 1.98 -6.41 -5.54
CA LEU A 470 0.90 -6.43 -4.54
C LEU A 470 0.60 -5.04 -3.97
N ASN A 471 0.65 -4.03 -4.86
CA ASN A 471 0.30 -2.66 -4.51
C ASN A 471 -1.23 -2.52 -4.38
N ASP A 472 -1.68 -1.60 -3.54
CA ASP A 472 -3.00 -0.96 -3.64
C ASP A 472 -4.24 -1.88 -3.46
N HIS A 473 -4.08 -3.07 -2.86
CA HIS A 473 -5.19 -4.03 -2.65
C HIS A 473 -6.33 -3.42 -1.83
N HIS A 474 -6.02 -2.71 -0.73
CA HIS A 474 -7.01 -1.92 0.02
C HIS A 474 -7.74 -0.88 -0.84
N PHE A 475 -7.04 -0.09 -1.67
CA PHE A 475 -7.65 0.90 -2.57
C PHE A 475 -8.61 0.22 -3.56
N HIS A 476 -8.11 -0.77 -4.31
CA HIS A 476 -8.87 -1.47 -5.34
C HIS A 476 -10.09 -2.19 -4.75
N TYR A 477 -9.90 -3.00 -3.71
CA TYR A 477 -10.94 -3.88 -3.18
C TYR A 477 -11.92 -3.15 -2.25
N GLY A 478 -11.52 -2.02 -1.66
CA GLY A 478 -12.41 -1.17 -0.86
C GLY A 478 -13.66 -0.74 -1.63
N TYR A 479 -13.53 -0.46 -2.92
CA TYR A 479 -14.66 -0.18 -3.81
C TYR A 479 -15.61 -1.38 -4.00
N TYR A 480 -15.08 -2.60 -4.17
CA TYR A 480 -15.88 -3.81 -4.32
C TYR A 480 -16.67 -4.11 -3.03
N ILE A 481 -16.01 -3.98 -1.87
CA ILE A 481 -16.62 -4.18 -0.55
C ILE A 481 -17.70 -3.10 -0.30
N ALA A 482 -17.46 -1.85 -0.67
CA ALA A 482 -18.43 -0.75 -0.51
C ALA A 482 -19.69 -0.96 -1.37
N ALA A 483 -19.52 -1.42 -2.61
CA ALA A 483 -20.63 -1.74 -3.51
C ALA A 483 -21.38 -3.00 -3.06
N ALA A 484 -20.67 -4.02 -2.56
CA ALA A 484 -21.26 -5.20 -1.95
C ALA A 484 -22.09 -4.86 -0.71
N ALA A 485 -21.62 -3.95 0.15
CA ALA A 485 -22.36 -3.48 1.32
C ALA A 485 -23.63 -2.70 0.93
N THR A 486 -23.54 -1.82 -0.08
CA THR A 486 -24.70 -1.13 -0.65
C THR A 486 -25.71 -2.13 -1.24
N LEU A 487 -25.25 -3.15 -1.98
CA LEU A 487 -26.12 -4.21 -2.51
C LEU A 487 -26.77 -5.04 -1.39
N ALA A 488 -25.99 -5.45 -0.37
CA ALA A 488 -26.44 -6.28 0.75
C ALA A 488 -27.59 -5.65 1.56
N LYS A 489 -27.62 -4.32 1.67
CA LYS A 489 -28.70 -3.56 2.29
C LYS A 489 -30.06 -3.75 1.58
N PHE A 490 -30.05 -3.92 0.25
CA PHE A 490 -31.26 -4.17 -0.55
C PHE A 490 -31.52 -5.65 -0.83
N ASP A 491 -30.47 -6.47 -0.88
CA ASP A 491 -30.54 -7.92 -1.03
C ASP A 491 -29.61 -8.63 -0.02
N PRO A 492 -30.09 -8.86 1.21
CA PRO A 492 -29.37 -9.65 2.22
C PRO A 492 -29.25 -11.13 1.83
N SER A 493 -30.00 -11.59 0.81
CA SER A 493 -29.97 -12.98 0.37
C SER A 493 -28.72 -13.26 -0.47
N TRP A 494 -28.32 -12.32 -1.33
CA TRP A 494 -27.06 -12.36 -2.08
C TRP A 494 -25.81 -12.28 -1.18
N ALA A 495 -25.90 -11.53 -0.08
CA ALA A 495 -24.80 -11.26 0.85
C ALA A 495 -24.50 -12.40 1.84
N ARG A 496 -25.22 -13.53 1.79
CA ARG A 496 -24.96 -14.67 2.69
C ARG A 496 -23.64 -15.38 2.36
N GLN A 497 -23.09 -16.08 3.36
CA GLN A 497 -21.88 -16.89 3.24
C GLN A 497 -22.02 -18.09 2.28
N ASP A 498 -23.23 -18.64 2.14
CA ASP A 498 -23.55 -19.67 1.12
C ASP A 498 -23.80 -19.07 -0.27
N GLN A 499 -23.71 -17.75 -0.42
CA GLN A 499 -23.86 -17.00 -1.69
C GLN A 499 -22.56 -16.23 -1.96
N TYR A 500 -22.59 -14.91 -2.20
CA TYR A 500 -21.37 -14.15 -2.54
C TYR A 500 -20.64 -13.57 -1.32
N GLY A 501 -21.23 -13.62 -0.12
CA GLY A 501 -20.65 -13.00 1.07
C GLY A 501 -19.28 -13.56 1.46
N GLY A 502 -19.04 -14.85 1.22
CA GLY A 502 -17.72 -15.47 1.48
C GLY A 502 -16.61 -14.96 0.56
N MET A 503 -16.92 -14.51 -0.67
CA MET A 503 -15.93 -13.90 -1.57
C MET A 503 -15.63 -12.45 -1.17
N ILE A 504 -16.60 -11.71 -0.66
CA ILE A 504 -16.37 -10.36 -0.09
C ILE A 504 -15.51 -10.45 1.17
N ASP A 505 -15.78 -11.43 2.05
CA ASP A 505 -14.94 -11.68 3.22
C ASP A 505 -13.51 -12.09 2.82
N LEU A 506 -13.29 -12.78 1.68
CA LEU A 506 -11.94 -13.04 1.16
C LEU A 506 -11.21 -11.76 0.72
N LEU A 507 -11.89 -10.79 0.08
CA LEU A 507 -11.29 -9.50 -0.27
C LEU A 507 -10.91 -8.68 0.96
N ILE A 508 -11.76 -8.69 1.99
CA ILE A 508 -11.46 -8.07 3.29
C ILE A 508 -10.26 -8.74 3.96
N ARG A 509 -10.21 -10.08 3.93
CA ARG A 509 -9.11 -10.86 4.49
C ARG A 509 -7.80 -10.61 3.77
N ASP A 510 -7.81 -10.44 2.46
CA ASP A 510 -6.59 -10.26 1.70
C ASP A 510 -5.91 -8.91 1.97
N ALA A 511 -6.65 -7.81 1.88
CA ALA A 511 -6.12 -6.46 2.12
C ALA A 511 -5.82 -6.20 3.61
N ASN A 512 -6.69 -6.64 4.53
CA ASN A 512 -6.51 -6.38 5.95
C ASN A 512 -7.12 -7.49 6.83
N ASN A 513 -6.43 -8.64 6.89
CA ASN A 513 -6.85 -9.76 7.73
C ASN A 513 -6.86 -9.41 9.22
N TYR A 514 -8.04 -9.12 9.76
CA TYR A 514 -8.25 -8.84 11.18
C TYR A 514 -8.30 -10.08 12.10
N ASP A 515 -8.16 -11.31 11.57
CA ASP A 515 -8.25 -12.56 12.35
C ASP A 515 -7.02 -13.44 12.18
N ARG A 516 -6.31 -13.65 13.29
CA ARG A 516 -5.07 -14.44 13.37
C ARG A 516 -5.31 -15.95 13.33
N ALA A 517 -6.56 -16.41 13.38
CA ALA A 517 -6.91 -17.79 13.12
C ALA A 517 -6.96 -18.10 11.61
N ASP A 518 -7.13 -17.09 10.76
CA ASP A 518 -7.10 -17.25 9.30
C ASP A 518 -5.67 -17.18 8.78
N THR A 519 -5.04 -18.35 8.58
CA THR A 519 -3.65 -18.45 8.11
C THR A 519 -3.50 -18.37 6.58
N ARG A 520 -4.55 -17.94 5.86
CA ARG A 520 -4.49 -17.76 4.38
C ARG A 520 -3.82 -16.45 3.97
N PHE A 521 -3.89 -15.42 4.82
CA PHE A 521 -3.41 -14.08 4.54
C PHE A 521 -2.61 -13.54 5.75
N PRO A 522 -1.57 -12.71 5.56
CA PRO A 522 -0.87 -12.07 6.67
C PRO A 522 -1.83 -11.16 7.45
N TYR A 523 -1.65 -11.09 8.77
CA TYR A 523 -2.49 -10.28 9.65
C TYR A 523 -2.32 -8.78 9.35
N LEU A 524 -3.42 -8.09 9.03
CA LEU A 524 -3.45 -6.68 8.62
C LEU A 524 -2.36 -6.34 7.60
N ARG A 525 -2.47 -6.90 6.37
CA ARG A 525 -1.47 -6.74 5.30
C ARG A 525 -1.15 -5.26 5.07
N ASP A 526 -2.16 -4.49 4.65
CA ASP A 526 -1.95 -3.10 4.26
C ASP A 526 -1.75 -2.17 5.47
N PHE A 527 -2.41 -2.42 6.61
CA PHE A 527 -2.46 -1.48 7.75
C PHE A 527 -1.27 -1.57 8.72
N ASP A 528 -0.42 -0.54 8.73
CA ASP A 528 0.65 -0.43 9.72
C ASP A 528 0.10 -0.10 11.10
N ILE A 529 0.16 -1.11 11.96
CA ILE A 529 -0.38 -1.10 13.32
C ILE A 529 0.19 0.05 14.18
N TYR A 530 1.44 0.50 13.93
CA TYR A 530 2.11 1.50 14.74
C TYR A 530 2.25 2.87 14.06
N ALA A 531 2.50 2.94 12.75
CA ALA A 531 2.42 4.20 12.00
C ALA A 531 0.96 4.71 11.90
N GLY A 532 -0.01 3.80 12.01
CA GLY A 532 -1.44 4.09 12.17
C GLY A 532 -2.20 4.32 10.87
N HIS A 533 -1.59 3.99 9.73
CA HIS A 533 -2.14 4.15 8.37
C HIS A 533 -1.74 2.97 7.49
N ASP A 534 -2.40 2.78 6.35
CA ASP A 534 -2.04 1.74 5.38
C ASP A 534 -0.74 2.09 4.61
N TRP A 535 -0.10 1.10 3.98
CA TRP A 535 0.99 1.29 3.02
C TRP A 535 0.61 0.76 1.62
N ALA A 536 0.83 1.57 0.60
CA ALA A 536 0.48 1.26 -0.79
C ALA A 536 1.34 0.13 -1.39
N SER A 537 2.67 0.19 -1.26
CA SER A 537 3.57 -0.73 -1.99
C SER A 537 3.81 -2.04 -1.23
N GLY A 538 3.52 -3.17 -1.88
CA GLY A 538 3.72 -4.49 -1.27
C GLY A 538 5.18 -4.81 -0.95
N HIS A 539 6.13 -4.26 -1.71
CA HIS A 539 7.56 -4.54 -1.59
C HIS A 539 8.37 -3.48 -0.82
N GLY A 540 7.84 -2.26 -0.62
CA GLY A 540 8.47 -1.20 0.20
C GLY A 540 9.96 -0.95 -0.08
N SER A 541 10.41 -1.07 -1.33
CA SER A 541 11.84 -1.13 -1.70
C SER A 541 12.33 0.16 -2.36
N PHE A 542 12.23 1.28 -1.65
CA PHE A 542 12.69 2.60 -2.09
C PHE A 542 13.64 3.20 -1.05
N ALA A 543 14.48 4.17 -1.43
CA ALA A 543 15.38 4.87 -0.50
C ALA A 543 14.62 5.54 0.67
N SER A 544 13.40 5.99 0.39
CA SER A 544 12.45 6.60 1.32
C SER A 544 11.59 5.61 2.12
N GLY A 545 11.84 4.30 2.03
CA GLY A 545 11.01 3.26 2.65
C GLY A 545 9.74 2.98 1.84
N ASN A 546 8.64 2.63 2.54
CA ASN A 546 7.33 2.44 1.91
C ASN A 546 6.60 3.80 1.71
N ASN A 547 5.49 3.82 0.96
CA ASN A 547 4.69 5.01 0.67
C ASN A 547 3.18 4.74 0.73
N GLN A 548 2.38 5.79 0.90
CA GLN A 548 0.94 5.78 0.62
C GLN A 548 0.57 7.14 0.00
N GLU A 549 -0.17 7.11 -1.11
CA GLU A 549 -0.68 8.31 -1.80
C GLU A 549 -2.10 8.64 -1.32
N SER A 550 -3.12 7.93 -1.81
CA SER A 550 -4.53 8.17 -1.48
C SER A 550 -4.91 7.59 -0.11
N SER A 551 -4.65 8.34 0.96
CA SER A 551 -5.14 7.97 2.29
C SER A 551 -6.67 7.93 2.39
N SER A 552 -7.37 8.65 1.49
CA SER A 552 -8.83 8.60 1.36
C SER A 552 -9.33 7.29 0.73
N GLU A 553 -8.63 6.67 -0.21
CA GLU A 553 -9.01 5.33 -0.69
C GLU A 553 -8.81 4.24 0.39
N GLY A 554 -7.80 4.38 1.26
CA GLY A 554 -7.68 3.56 2.49
C GLY A 554 -8.84 3.80 3.48
N MET A 555 -9.28 5.06 3.65
CA MET A 555 -10.47 5.38 4.45
C MET A 555 -11.77 4.89 3.83
N ASN A 556 -11.87 4.83 2.50
CA ASN A 556 -12.97 4.20 1.78
C ASN A 556 -13.03 2.69 2.06
N PHE A 557 -11.89 1.98 2.02
CA PHE A 557 -11.79 0.58 2.44
C PHE A 557 -12.23 0.39 3.90
N ALA A 558 -11.69 1.19 4.83
CA ALA A 558 -12.03 1.08 6.24
C ALA A 558 -13.53 1.30 6.50
N ASN A 559 -14.15 2.31 5.87
CA ASN A 559 -15.60 2.52 5.88
C ASN A 559 -16.36 1.36 5.22
N ALA A 560 -15.86 0.77 4.14
CA ALA A 560 -16.51 -0.37 3.47
C ALA A 560 -16.66 -1.57 4.42
N LEU A 561 -15.66 -1.86 5.26
CA LEU A 561 -15.74 -2.86 6.33
C LEU A 561 -16.85 -2.52 7.35
N ILE A 562 -16.99 -1.24 7.74
CA ILE A 562 -18.05 -0.80 8.66
C ILE A 562 -19.43 -1.06 8.03
N GLN A 563 -19.63 -0.65 6.77
CA GLN A 563 -20.91 -0.84 6.07
C GLN A 563 -21.22 -2.34 5.84
N TRP A 564 -20.23 -3.14 5.44
CA TRP A 564 -20.40 -4.59 5.23
C TRP A 564 -20.75 -5.32 6.53
N GLY A 565 -20.02 -5.04 7.62
CA GLY A 565 -20.31 -5.58 8.95
C GLY A 565 -21.66 -5.12 9.53
N GLN A 566 -22.20 -3.99 9.07
CA GLN A 566 -23.55 -3.53 9.41
C GLN A 566 -24.65 -4.15 8.54
N ALA A 567 -24.40 -4.42 7.26
CA ALA A 567 -25.37 -5.05 6.36
C ALA A 567 -25.50 -6.57 6.61
N THR A 568 -24.39 -7.23 6.98
CA THR A 568 -24.33 -8.67 7.25
C THR A 568 -24.54 -9.04 8.72
N GLY A 569 -24.51 -8.06 9.63
CA GLY A 569 -24.51 -8.28 11.09
C GLY A 569 -23.16 -8.76 11.66
N ASN A 570 -22.10 -8.85 10.85
CA ASN A 570 -20.77 -9.27 11.28
C ASN A 570 -20.04 -8.17 12.07
N THR A 571 -20.13 -8.24 13.41
CA THR A 571 -19.49 -7.27 14.31
C THR A 571 -17.96 -7.33 14.28
N ALA A 572 -17.34 -8.45 13.89
CA ALA A 572 -15.89 -8.55 13.84
C ALA A 572 -15.29 -7.75 12.67
N VAL A 573 -15.91 -7.82 11.48
CA VAL A 573 -15.56 -6.94 10.35
C VAL A 573 -15.82 -5.48 10.72
N ARG A 574 -17.00 -5.19 11.30
CA ARG A 574 -17.40 -3.85 11.72
C ARG A 574 -16.36 -3.22 12.65
N ASP A 575 -15.95 -3.94 13.69
CA ASP A 575 -15.05 -3.41 14.71
C ASP A 575 -13.60 -3.32 14.23
N ALA A 576 -13.18 -4.17 13.30
CA ALA A 576 -11.93 -4.00 12.55
C ALA A 576 -11.96 -2.73 11.68
N GLY A 577 -13.03 -2.52 10.90
CA GLY A 577 -13.24 -1.30 10.10
C GLY A 577 -13.24 -0.03 10.95
N ILE A 578 -13.92 -0.05 12.11
CA ILE A 578 -13.93 1.08 13.05
C ILE A 578 -12.53 1.32 13.65
N PHE A 579 -11.77 0.27 13.99
CA PHE A 579 -10.40 0.41 14.49
C PHE A 579 -9.47 1.05 13.45
N ILE A 580 -9.45 0.51 12.22
CA ILE A 580 -8.64 1.04 11.10
C ILE A 580 -9.06 2.48 10.81
N TYR A 581 -10.35 2.74 10.55
CA TYR A 581 -10.87 4.07 10.23
C TYR A 581 -10.52 5.11 11.30
N THR A 582 -10.69 4.78 12.58
CA THR A 582 -10.47 5.75 13.68
C THR A 582 -8.98 6.06 13.86
N THR A 583 -8.12 5.06 13.69
CA THR A 583 -6.66 5.22 13.80
C THR A 583 -6.10 5.97 12.58
N GLN A 584 -6.54 5.58 11.38
CA GLN A 584 -6.13 6.19 10.12
C GLN A 584 -6.61 7.63 9.98
N ALA A 585 -7.84 7.98 10.41
CA ALA A 585 -8.26 9.38 10.48
C ALA A 585 -7.28 10.23 11.31
N ALA A 586 -6.89 9.73 12.49
CA ALA A 586 -5.95 10.41 13.38
C ALA A 586 -4.52 10.47 12.82
N ALA A 587 -4.10 9.49 12.01
CA ALA A 587 -2.82 9.56 11.28
C ALA A 587 -2.87 10.57 10.13
N ILE A 588 -3.95 10.60 9.34
CA ILE A 588 -4.15 11.52 8.21
C ILE A 588 -4.14 12.99 8.66
N HIS A 589 -4.87 13.31 9.74
CA HIS A 589 -4.89 14.65 10.33
C HIS A 589 -3.51 15.13 10.80
N GLU A 590 -2.58 14.22 11.08
CA GLU A 590 -1.23 14.54 11.56
C GLU A 590 -0.16 14.53 10.44
N TYR A 591 -0.29 13.65 9.43
CA TYR A 591 0.80 13.36 8.46
C TYR A 591 0.50 13.74 7.02
N TRP A 592 -0.76 13.78 6.60
CA TRP A 592 -1.14 14.31 5.28
C TRP A 592 -1.55 15.77 5.35
N PHE A 593 -2.20 16.16 6.45
CA PHE A 593 -2.86 17.45 6.57
C PHE A 593 -2.28 18.38 7.66
N ASP A 594 -1.44 17.86 8.57
CA ASP A 594 -0.89 18.56 9.74
C ASP A 594 -1.82 19.66 10.31
N VAL A 595 -3.04 19.26 10.68
CA VAL A 595 -4.16 20.19 10.95
C VAL A 595 -3.96 21.11 12.16
N ASN A 596 -2.81 21.01 12.83
CA ASN A 596 -2.39 21.78 13.99
C ASN A 596 -1.12 22.62 13.75
N ASP A 597 -0.45 22.49 12.59
CA ASP A 597 0.85 23.12 12.27
C ASP A 597 1.95 22.71 13.29
N GLU A 598 2.06 21.41 13.58
CA GLU A 598 2.95 20.85 14.62
C GLU A 598 4.02 19.85 14.11
N ASN A 599 3.86 19.30 12.90
CA ASN A 599 4.61 18.13 12.42
C ASN A 599 5.48 18.40 11.18
N PHE A 600 5.04 19.27 10.26
CA PHE A 600 5.78 19.58 9.04
C PHE A 600 6.95 20.55 9.31
N PRO A 601 8.08 20.43 8.59
CA PRO A 601 9.17 21.40 8.71
C PRO A 601 8.74 22.79 8.25
N ALA A 602 8.93 23.82 9.07
CA ALA A 602 8.48 25.20 8.80
C ALA A 602 9.03 25.84 7.50
N GLY A 603 10.05 25.24 6.86
CA GLY A 603 10.55 25.65 5.55
C GLY A 603 9.87 25.00 4.34
N PHE A 604 8.93 24.08 4.56
CA PHE A 604 8.31 23.26 3.50
C PHE A 604 7.33 24.05 2.61
N GLY A 605 6.60 25.01 3.19
CA GLY A 605 5.74 25.94 2.43
C GLY A 605 4.38 25.41 1.96
N HIS A 606 4.02 24.18 2.37
CA HIS A 606 2.73 23.55 2.13
C HIS A 606 2.07 23.13 3.45
N SER A 607 0.74 23.25 3.51
CA SER A 607 -0.11 22.80 4.63
C SER A 607 -0.68 21.39 4.42
N ASN A 608 -0.27 20.70 3.36
CA ASN A 608 -0.65 19.31 3.07
C ASN A 608 0.40 18.61 2.20
N VAL A 609 0.30 17.28 2.09
CA VAL A 609 1.04 16.45 1.13
C VAL A 609 0.08 15.57 0.34
N GLY A 610 0.49 15.21 -0.89
CA GLY A 610 -0.20 14.22 -1.71
C GLY A 610 0.26 12.79 -1.40
N MET A 611 1.49 12.62 -0.90
CA MET A 611 2.04 11.32 -0.51
C MET A 611 2.77 11.40 0.82
N VAL A 612 2.64 10.35 1.63
CA VAL A 612 3.48 10.13 2.81
C VAL A 612 4.42 8.95 2.55
N TRP A 613 5.69 9.13 2.93
CA TRP A 613 6.77 8.16 2.76
C TRP A 613 7.32 7.73 4.12
N GLY A 614 8.02 6.60 4.18
CA GLY A 614 8.78 6.18 5.37
C GLY A 614 9.68 7.29 5.92
N ASP A 615 10.32 8.08 5.06
CA ASP A 615 11.24 9.15 5.45
C ASP A 615 10.66 10.58 5.47
N GLY A 616 9.40 10.80 5.08
CA GLY A 616 8.89 12.17 4.94
C GLY A 616 7.53 12.29 4.27
N GLY A 617 7.33 13.42 3.59
CA GLY A 617 6.09 13.74 2.87
C GLY A 617 6.36 14.55 1.60
N ALA A 618 5.50 14.39 0.60
CA ALA A 618 5.65 15.00 -0.72
C ALA A 618 4.34 15.65 -1.19
N TYR A 619 4.40 16.94 -1.53
CA TYR A 619 3.38 17.61 -2.32
C TYR A 619 3.58 17.21 -3.80
N ALA A 620 3.22 15.97 -4.11
CA ALA A 620 3.38 15.30 -5.41
C ALA A 620 2.29 14.22 -5.59
N THR A 621 2.20 13.64 -6.78
CA THR A 621 1.51 12.36 -7.03
C THR A 621 2.33 11.50 -8.00
N TRP A 622 1.99 10.22 -8.13
CA TRP A 622 2.54 9.29 -9.10
C TRP A 622 2.23 9.65 -10.57
N PHE A 623 1.24 10.50 -10.85
CA PHE A 623 0.71 10.72 -12.20
C PHE A 623 0.66 12.19 -12.66
N SER A 624 0.66 13.16 -11.74
CA SER A 624 0.54 14.59 -12.05
C SER A 624 1.26 15.52 -11.05
N ALA A 625 1.71 16.66 -11.56
CA ALA A 625 2.25 17.79 -10.82
C ALA A 625 1.22 18.93 -10.60
N GLU A 626 -0.03 18.74 -11.01
CA GLU A 626 -1.09 19.75 -10.95
C GLU A 626 -1.64 19.88 -9.51
N PRO A 627 -1.78 21.11 -8.96
CA PRO A 627 -2.30 21.32 -7.62
C PRO A 627 -3.67 20.69 -7.36
N GLU A 628 -4.59 20.68 -8.34
CA GLU A 628 -5.88 19.99 -8.20
C GLU A 628 -5.72 18.49 -7.94
N MET A 629 -4.75 17.84 -8.59
CA MET A 629 -4.51 16.40 -8.46
C MET A 629 -3.82 16.07 -7.14
N ILE A 630 -2.73 16.78 -6.83
CA ILE A 630 -1.94 16.60 -5.59
C ILE A 630 -2.81 16.77 -4.34
N GLN A 631 -3.71 17.76 -4.34
CA GLN A 631 -4.59 17.97 -3.20
C GLN A 631 -5.81 17.04 -3.22
N GLY A 632 -6.33 16.71 -4.40
CA GLY A 632 -7.58 15.97 -4.61
C GLY A 632 -7.48 14.46 -4.38
N ILE A 633 -6.31 13.86 -4.63
CA ILE A 633 -6.08 12.42 -4.45
C ILE A 633 -6.25 11.95 -2.99
N ASN A 634 -6.14 12.86 -2.02
CA ASN A 634 -6.39 12.61 -0.59
C ASN A 634 -7.78 13.07 -0.10
N LEU A 635 -8.69 13.33 -1.04
CA LEU A 635 -10.08 13.72 -0.78
C LEU A 635 -11.06 12.72 -1.41
N LEU A 636 -10.75 12.22 -2.61
CA LEU A 636 -11.55 11.25 -3.34
C LEU A 636 -11.33 9.80 -2.85
N PRO A 637 -12.33 8.90 -2.95
CA PRO A 637 -13.71 9.16 -3.35
C PRO A 637 -14.50 9.78 -2.18
N ILE A 638 -15.20 10.89 -2.42
CA ILE A 638 -16.02 11.49 -1.36
C ILE A 638 -17.29 10.64 -1.17
N THR A 639 -17.61 10.31 0.09
CA THR A 639 -18.78 9.52 0.46
C THR A 639 -19.28 9.92 1.85
N GLY A 640 -20.46 9.45 2.27
CA GLY A 640 -20.92 9.57 3.67
C GLY A 640 -19.96 8.96 4.72
N GLY A 641 -18.98 8.16 4.29
CA GLY A 641 -17.87 7.68 5.11
C GLY A 641 -16.77 8.71 5.34
N HIS A 642 -16.63 9.74 4.50
CA HIS A 642 -15.48 10.66 4.53
C HIS A 642 -15.69 11.89 5.43
N LEU A 643 -16.57 11.80 6.43
CA LEU A 643 -16.86 12.89 7.37
C LEU A 643 -15.64 13.30 8.23
N TYR A 644 -14.61 12.46 8.34
CA TYR A 644 -13.34 12.83 8.99
C TYR A 644 -12.63 14.02 8.32
N LEU A 645 -12.84 14.22 7.01
CA LEU A 645 -12.37 15.40 6.28
C LEU A 645 -12.98 16.71 6.83
N GLY A 646 -14.07 16.63 7.62
CA GLY A 646 -14.78 17.76 8.22
C GLY A 646 -14.60 17.92 9.73
N TYR A 647 -13.75 17.11 10.39
CA TYR A 647 -13.52 17.23 11.84
C TYR A 647 -12.72 18.51 12.20
N HIS A 648 -11.97 19.06 11.25
CA HIS A 648 -11.17 20.30 11.40
C HIS A 648 -11.67 21.40 10.44
N PRO A 649 -12.92 21.87 10.54
CA PRO A 649 -13.62 22.61 9.48
C PRO A 649 -13.01 23.99 9.11
N ASN A 650 -12.06 24.50 9.88
CA ASN A 650 -11.28 25.70 9.53
C ASN A 650 -10.10 25.36 8.60
N TYR A 651 -9.53 24.16 8.73
CA TYR A 651 -8.45 23.66 7.88
C TYR A 651 -8.91 23.45 6.43
N ASN A 652 -10.15 23.02 6.19
CA ASN A 652 -10.73 22.91 4.85
C ASN A 652 -10.60 24.22 4.06
N SER A 653 -10.83 25.36 4.70
CA SER A 653 -10.66 26.68 4.08
C SER A 653 -9.19 27.05 3.84
N ILE A 654 -8.27 26.65 4.74
CA ILE A 654 -6.82 26.87 4.58
C ILE A 654 -6.30 26.05 3.38
N LYS A 655 -6.57 24.75 3.34
CA LYS A 655 -6.17 23.87 2.23
C LYS A 655 -6.76 24.34 0.89
N TYR A 656 -8.05 24.72 0.84
CA TYR A 656 -8.64 25.29 -0.38
C TYR A 656 -8.00 26.62 -0.81
N GLN A 657 -7.63 27.49 0.12
CA GLN A 657 -6.89 28.73 -0.20
C GLN A 657 -5.47 28.44 -0.69
N GLU A 658 -4.81 27.40 -0.17
CA GLU A 658 -3.55 26.92 -0.73
C GLU A 658 -3.73 26.37 -2.15
N LEU A 659 -4.76 25.58 -2.43
CA LEU A 659 -5.05 25.11 -3.79
C LEU A 659 -5.16 26.28 -4.77
N VAL A 660 -5.96 27.29 -4.43
CA VAL A 660 -6.17 28.48 -5.28
C VAL A 660 -4.89 29.30 -5.45
N ARG A 661 -4.06 29.40 -4.40
CA ARG A 661 -2.72 30.02 -4.44
C ARG A 661 -1.78 29.27 -5.39
N ASN A 662 -1.72 27.94 -5.26
CA ASN A 662 -0.77 27.08 -5.97
C ASN A 662 -1.13 26.94 -7.45
N ASN A 663 -2.43 26.91 -7.78
CA ASN A 663 -2.93 26.87 -9.16
C ASN A 663 -2.98 28.26 -9.83
N GLY A 664 -2.73 29.35 -9.09
CA GLY A 664 -2.87 30.72 -9.59
C GLY A 664 -4.31 31.15 -9.89
N GLY A 665 -5.32 30.38 -9.43
CA GLY A 665 -6.73 30.56 -9.74
C GLY A 665 -7.62 29.47 -9.14
N GLU A 666 -8.92 29.58 -9.36
CA GLU A 666 -9.89 28.53 -8.98
C GLU A 666 -9.61 27.20 -9.73
N PRO A 667 -9.90 26.03 -9.14
CA PRO A 667 -9.64 24.74 -9.76
C PRO A 667 -10.35 24.59 -11.12
N THR A 668 -9.66 23.98 -12.07
CA THR A 668 -10.11 23.78 -13.46
C THR A 668 -10.51 22.34 -13.77
N VAL A 669 -10.00 21.39 -12.98
CA VAL A 669 -10.30 19.95 -13.00
C VAL A 669 -10.67 19.47 -11.58
N TRP A 670 -11.33 18.32 -11.45
CA TRP A 670 -11.80 17.75 -10.17
C TRP A 670 -12.50 18.77 -9.24
N GLN A 671 -13.25 19.68 -9.87
CA GLN A 671 -13.86 20.85 -9.23
C GLN A 671 -14.90 20.44 -8.18
N ASP A 672 -15.65 19.37 -8.47
CA ASP A 672 -16.52 18.67 -7.55
C ASP A 672 -15.81 18.23 -6.29
N ILE A 673 -14.71 17.47 -6.40
CA ILE A 673 -13.94 16.97 -5.25
C ILE A 673 -13.53 18.13 -4.33
N HIS A 674 -12.99 19.20 -4.91
CA HIS A 674 -12.55 20.38 -4.16
C HIS A 674 -13.70 21.19 -3.56
N TRP A 675 -14.85 21.32 -4.24
CA TRP A 675 -16.03 21.98 -3.67
C TRP A 675 -16.74 21.11 -2.61
N GLN A 676 -16.77 19.79 -2.77
CA GLN A 676 -17.32 18.84 -1.79
C GLN A 676 -16.49 18.84 -0.50
N PHE A 677 -15.15 18.89 -0.60
CA PHE A 677 -14.27 19.06 0.54
C PHE A 677 -14.40 20.44 1.20
N LEU A 678 -14.46 21.51 0.39
CA LEU A 678 -14.70 22.87 0.90
C LEU A 678 -16.03 22.93 1.68
N ALA A 679 -17.07 22.22 1.21
CA ALA A 679 -18.39 22.26 1.83
C ALA A 679 -18.44 21.72 3.28
N LEU A 680 -17.44 20.94 3.72
CA LEU A 680 -17.32 20.51 5.11
C LEU A 680 -16.88 21.66 6.05
N GLY A 681 -16.20 22.68 5.52
CA GLY A 681 -15.82 23.90 6.25
C GLY A 681 -16.72 25.11 5.94
N ASP A 682 -17.02 25.34 4.66
CA ASP A 682 -17.80 26.46 4.12
C ASP A 682 -18.71 26.00 2.97
N ALA A 683 -19.87 25.45 3.37
CA ALA A 683 -20.87 24.93 2.45
C ALA A 683 -21.56 26.01 1.59
N ASP A 684 -21.66 27.24 2.08
CA ASP A 684 -22.31 28.33 1.34
C ASP A 684 -21.40 28.85 0.20
N SER A 685 -20.09 28.95 0.43
CA SER A 685 -19.10 29.23 -0.61
C SER A 685 -19.01 28.11 -1.65
N ALA A 686 -18.95 26.85 -1.21
CA ALA A 686 -18.98 25.69 -2.12
C ALA A 686 -20.25 25.65 -2.99
N LEU A 687 -21.42 25.91 -2.40
CA LEU A 687 -22.69 25.96 -3.14
C LEU A 687 -22.74 27.13 -4.13
N ALA A 688 -22.14 28.27 -3.80
CA ALA A 688 -22.02 29.40 -4.72
C ALA A 688 -21.14 29.05 -5.94
N LYS A 689 -20.00 28.39 -5.73
CA LYS A 689 -19.08 27.92 -6.79
C LYS A 689 -19.76 26.92 -7.72
N LEU A 690 -20.39 25.89 -7.16
CA LEU A 690 -21.17 24.89 -7.92
C LEU A 690 -22.29 25.52 -8.77
N ARG A 691 -22.97 26.55 -8.24
CA ARG A 691 -24.03 27.28 -8.96
C ARG A 691 -23.49 28.23 -10.03
N ALA A 692 -22.28 28.74 -9.88
CA ALA A 692 -21.62 29.59 -10.87
C ALA A 692 -21.10 28.79 -12.08
N ASN A 693 -20.68 27.54 -11.88
CA ASN A 693 -20.28 26.62 -12.94
C ASN A 693 -21.08 25.30 -12.88
N PRO A 694 -22.33 25.26 -13.36
CA PRO A 694 -23.11 24.01 -13.46
C PRO A 694 -22.65 23.09 -14.61
N GLY A 695 -21.69 23.54 -15.43
CA GLY A 695 -21.21 22.84 -16.62
C GLY A 695 -19.96 21.97 -16.42
N TYR A 696 -19.34 22.02 -15.23
CA TYR A 696 -18.10 21.29 -14.89
C TYR A 696 -18.13 19.80 -15.26
N THR A 697 -16.96 19.25 -15.59
CA THR A 697 -16.75 17.81 -15.78
C THR A 697 -16.50 17.18 -14.42
N PRO A 698 -17.27 16.17 -13.97
CA PRO A 698 -16.98 15.45 -12.74
C PRO A 698 -15.70 14.64 -12.81
N GLU A 699 -15.12 14.32 -11.64
CA GLU A 699 -14.11 13.26 -11.51
C GLU A 699 -14.68 11.91 -11.96
N GLU A 700 -13.83 11.00 -12.42
CA GLU A 700 -14.23 9.78 -13.12
C GLU A 700 -15.02 8.78 -12.25
N GLY A 701 -14.87 8.79 -10.93
CA GLY A 701 -15.68 8.06 -9.95
C GLY A 701 -16.88 8.85 -9.42
N GLU A 702 -17.10 10.08 -9.88
CA GLU A 702 -18.07 11.03 -9.34
C GLU A 702 -19.20 11.36 -10.35
N SER A 703 -20.26 12.03 -9.89
CA SER A 703 -21.45 12.36 -10.67
C SER A 703 -22.06 13.68 -10.21
N ARG A 704 -22.56 14.48 -11.17
CA ARG A 704 -23.20 15.77 -10.83
C ARG A 704 -24.36 15.65 -9.83
N ALA A 705 -25.00 14.48 -9.75
CA ALA A 705 -26.03 14.16 -8.77
C ALA A 705 -25.48 14.08 -7.33
N HIS A 706 -24.39 13.34 -7.09
CA HIS A 706 -23.80 13.23 -5.76
C HIS A 706 -23.05 14.50 -5.34
N THR A 707 -22.30 15.16 -6.23
CA THR A 707 -21.72 16.48 -5.95
C THR A 707 -22.78 17.49 -5.50
N PHE A 708 -23.91 17.58 -6.23
CA PHE A 708 -25.00 18.49 -5.87
C PHE A 708 -25.69 18.07 -4.57
N HIS A 709 -26.01 16.79 -4.40
CA HIS A 709 -26.59 16.25 -3.17
C HIS A 709 -25.72 16.53 -1.95
N TRP A 710 -24.41 16.29 -2.03
CA TRP A 710 -23.45 16.51 -0.96
C TRP A 710 -23.40 17.98 -0.55
N ILE A 711 -23.02 18.85 -1.48
CA ILE A 711 -22.82 20.29 -1.20
C ILE A 711 -24.14 20.94 -0.76
N ARG A 712 -25.26 20.60 -1.40
CA ARG A 712 -26.56 21.22 -1.10
C ARG A 712 -27.12 20.80 0.27
N ASN A 713 -26.87 19.56 0.72
CA ASN A 713 -27.28 19.10 2.04
C ASN A 713 -26.32 19.57 3.15
N LEU A 714 -25.00 19.63 2.92
CA LEU A 714 -24.10 20.31 3.88
C LEU A 714 -24.47 21.80 4.03
N ALA A 715 -24.85 22.47 2.95
CA ALA A 715 -25.42 23.83 2.97
C ALA A 715 -26.83 23.92 3.59
N GLY A 716 -27.39 22.80 4.06
CA GLY A 716 -28.55 22.75 4.96
C GLY A 716 -28.18 22.39 6.40
N LEU A 717 -27.34 21.37 6.57
CA LEU A 717 -26.94 20.73 7.83
C LEU A 717 -25.93 21.56 8.66
N GLY A 718 -25.00 22.24 8.00
CA GLY A 718 -23.83 22.87 8.63
C GLY A 718 -22.62 21.94 8.75
N ARG A 719 -21.72 22.27 9.67
CA ARG A 719 -20.46 21.55 9.92
C ARG A 719 -20.71 20.28 10.74
N VAL A 720 -19.81 19.29 10.68
CA VAL A 720 -19.84 18.11 11.56
C VAL A 720 -19.59 18.54 13.01
N ASP A 721 -20.44 18.11 13.96
CA ASP A 721 -20.30 18.40 15.39
C ASP A 721 -19.63 17.22 16.11
N THR A 722 -18.29 17.21 16.10
CA THR A 722 -17.47 16.18 16.77
C THR A 722 -17.60 16.17 18.29
N GLY A 723 -18.28 17.17 18.89
CA GLY A 723 -18.55 17.23 20.32
C GLY A 723 -19.58 16.22 20.82
N ILE A 724 -20.33 15.57 19.91
CA ILE A 724 -21.34 14.55 20.24
C ILE A 724 -20.98 13.23 19.54
N THR A 725 -21.13 12.11 20.26
CA THR A 725 -21.05 10.75 19.72
C THR A 725 -22.39 10.02 19.85
N ALA A 726 -22.51 8.85 19.21
CA ALA A 726 -23.73 8.03 19.20
C ALA A 726 -23.45 6.58 19.59
N ASP A 727 -24.44 5.86 20.10
CA ASP A 727 -24.37 4.41 20.39
C ASP A 727 -24.59 3.51 19.15
N HIS A 728 -24.46 4.08 17.95
CA HIS A 728 -24.60 3.39 16.67
C HIS A 728 -23.56 3.93 15.68
N PRO A 729 -22.85 3.07 14.92
CA PRO A 729 -21.74 3.53 14.08
C PRO A 729 -22.22 4.27 12.82
N LEU A 730 -23.44 3.99 12.36
CA LEU A 730 -24.08 4.66 11.22
C LEU A 730 -24.91 5.88 11.68
N ALA A 731 -24.26 6.82 12.39
CA ALA A 731 -24.89 8.03 12.90
C ALA A 731 -23.87 9.17 12.99
N ALA A 732 -24.33 10.41 12.82
CA ALA A 732 -23.51 11.62 12.89
C ALA A 732 -24.35 12.81 13.39
N VAL A 733 -23.69 13.88 13.85
CA VAL A 733 -24.35 15.14 14.20
C VAL A 733 -23.76 16.28 13.38
N PHE A 734 -24.62 17.17 12.91
CA PHE A 734 -24.25 18.39 12.20
C PHE A 734 -24.77 19.62 12.96
N ASN A 735 -24.11 20.76 12.80
CA ASN A 735 -24.42 21.99 13.52
C ASN A 735 -24.28 23.19 12.57
N ARG A 736 -25.37 23.96 12.45
CA ARG A 736 -25.38 25.26 11.77
C ARG A 736 -25.80 26.35 12.75
N ASN A 737 -24.89 27.27 13.05
CA ASN A 737 -25.14 28.44 13.89
C ASN A 737 -25.72 28.11 15.28
N GLY A 738 -25.33 26.97 15.86
CA GLY A 738 -25.82 26.47 17.15
C GLY A 738 -27.04 25.53 17.05
N ALA A 739 -27.71 25.47 15.88
CA ALA A 739 -28.83 24.56 15.64
C ALA A 739 -28.30 23.19 15.17
N ARG A 740 -28.54 22.14 15.96
CA ARG A 740 -28.06 20.77 15.68
C ARG A 740 -29.06 19.95 14.89
N THR A 741 -28.54 19.15 13.96
CA THR A 741 -29.25 18.06 13.28
C THR A 741 -28.58 16.74 13.61
N TYR A 742 -29.32 15.85 14.25
CA TYR A 742 -28.91 14.50 14.58
C TYR A 742 -29.31 13.59 13.42
N VAL A 743 -28.39 12.75 12.93
CA VAL A 743 -28.60 11.90 11.75
C VAL A 743 -28.29 10.46 12.12
N ALA A 744 -29.14 9.52 11.72
CA ALA A 744 -28.88 8.10 11.88
C ALA A 744 -29.47 7.28 10.72
N SER A 745 -28.73 6.25 10.31
CA SER A 745 -29.10 5.31 9.24
C SER A 745 -29.27 3.91 9.82
N ASN A 746 -30.47 3.35 9.68
CA ASN A 746 -30.76 1.97 10.00
C ASN A 746 -30.83 1.15 8.71
N ILE A 747 -29.74 0.45 8.41
CA ILE A 747 -29.66 -0.43 7.24
C ILE A 747 -30.14 -1.86 7.53
N SER A 748 -30.72 -2.13 8.70
CA SER A 748 -31.25 -3.46 9.09
C SER A 748 -32.77 -3.59 8.85
N ALA A 749 -33.26 -4.82 8.89
CA ALA A 749 -34.68 -5.16 8.73
C ALA A 749 -35.58 -4.81 9.95
N THR A 750 -35.02 -4.32 11.06
CA THR A 750 -35.76 -4.02 12.31
C THR A 750 -35.58 -2.56 12.74
N PRO A 751 -36.62 -1.84 13.17
CA PRO A 751 -36.47 -0.50 13.75
C PRO A 751 -35.50 -0.47 14.94
N LEU A 752 -34.72 0.61 15.06
CA LEU A 752 -33.77 0.82 16.16
C LEU A 752 -33.90 2.24 16.73
N THR A 753 -33.35 2.47 17.93
CA THR A 753 -33.25 3.81 18.54
C THR A 753 -31.79 4.11 18.84
N VAL A 754 -31.22 5.09 18.15
CA VAL A 754 -29.89 5.62 18.43
C VAL A 754 -29.96 6.61 19.58
N ARG A 755 -28.98 6.55 20.48
CA ARG A 755 -28.77 7.44 21.62
C ARG A 755 -27.51 8.26 21.39
N PHE A 756 -27.62 9.58 21.48
CA PHE A 756 -26.50 10.49 21.38
C PHE A 756 -25.97 10.87 22.77
N SER A 757 -24.70 11.23 22.84
CA SER A 757 -23.99 11.48 24.11
C SER A 757 -24.47 12.73 24.88
N ASP A 758 -25.37 13.53 24.31
CA ASP A 758 -26.07 14.63 24.98
C ASP A 758 -27.45 14.24 25.55
N GLY A 759 -27.86 12.97 25.39
CA GLY A 759 -29.16 12.45 25.81
C GLY A 759 -30.24 12.42 24.70
N THR A 760 -29.96 12.98 23.53
CA THR A 760 -30.89 12.95 22.39
C THR A 760 -31.12 11.50 21.92
N GLN A 761 -32.35 11.18 21.51
CA GLN A 761 -32.74 9.85 21.02
C GLN A 761 -33.45 9.97 19.67
N LEU A 762 -33.03 9.16 18.71
CA LEU A 762 -33.57 9.13 17.35
C LEU A 762 -33.98 7.70 17.00
N THR A 763 -35.29 7.48 16.86
CA THR A 763 -35.83 6.19 16.41
C THR A 763 -35.87 6.16 14.88
N VAL A 764 -35.25 5.13 14.30
CA VAL A 764 -35.07 4.98 12.86
C VAL A 764 -35.71 3.68 12.42
N ALA A 765 -36.73 3.77 11.56
CA ALA A 765 -37.40 2.61 10.99
C ALA A 765 -36.45 1.77 10.12
N ALA A 766 -36.79 0.50 9.91
CA ALA A 766 -36.03 -0.43 9.07
C ALA A 766 -35.76 0.14 7.67
N GLY A 767 -34.54 -0.01 7.18
CA GLY A 767 -34.11 0.46 5.85
C GLY A 767 -34.14 1.97 5.60
N ARG A 768 -34.21 2.80 6.66
CA ARG A 768 -34.30 4.27 6.56
C ARG A 768 -33.04 4.99 7.05
N THR A 769 -32.80 6.17 6.48
CA THR A 769 -32.10 7.26 7.17
C THR A 769 -33.13 8.22 7.74
N ALA A 770 -32.89 8.75 8.95
CA ALA A 770 -33.72 9.75 9.58
C ALA A 770 -32.89 10.88 10.20
N THR A 771 -33.52 12.04 10.42
CA THR A 771 -32.95 13.16 11.15
C THR A 771 -33.92 13.74 12.18
N SER A 772 -33.37 14.35 13.22
CA SER A 772 -34.11 15.15 14.20
C SER A 772 -33.34 16.39 14.62
N GLY A 773 -34.00 17.33 15.31
CA GLY A 773 -33.45 18.63 15.68
C GLY A 773 -33.82 19.69 14.66
N ALA A 774 -32.84 20.48 14.21
CA ALA A 774 -33.03 21.60 13.28
C ALA A 774 -33.66 21.18 11.93
N HIS A 775 -33.33 19.97 11.44
CA HIS A 775 -34.05 19.32 10.34
C HIS A 775 -34.70 18.02 10.83
N THR A 776 -35.99 17.85 10.55
CA THR A 776 -36.71 16.58 10.75
C THR A 776 -37.07 16.01 9.38
N TRP A 777 -36.44 14.90 9.01
CA TRP A 777 -36.53 14.29 7.69
C TRP A 777 -36.39 12.76 7.79
N SER A 778 -36.94 12.01 6.84
CA SER A 778 -36.59 10.60 6.66
C SER A 778 -36.79 10.15 5.21
N GLY A 779 -35.93 9.24 4.75
CA GLY A 779 -35.91 8.67 3.41
C GLY A 779 -35.17 7.34 3.38
N GLY A 780 -34.95 6.80 2.18
CA GLY A 780 -34.52 5.41 1.98
C GLY A 780 -35.72 4.46 2.01
N SER A 781 -35.56 3.24 1.50
CA SER A 781 -36.63 2.22 1.45
C SER A 781 -36.11 0.78 1.32
N ALA A 782 -34.90 0.52 1.81
CA ALA A 782 -34.27 -0.80 1.74
C ALA A 782 -35.04 -1.88 2.52
N GLY A 783 -34.96 -3.14 2.06
CA GLY A 783 -35.51 -4.28 2.79
C GLY A 783 -34.80 -4.54 4.13
N GLY A 784 -33.53 -4.18 4.21
CA GLY A 784 -32.73 -4.18 5.42
C GLY A 784 -31.93 -5.46 5.63
N GLY A 785 -30.66 -5.29 5.98
CA GLY A 785 -29.70 -6.33 6.34
C GLY A 785 -30.08 -7.14 7.58
N VAL A 786 -29.30 -8.20 7.81
CA VAL A 786 -29.54 -9.17 8.88
C VAL A 786 -29.30 -8.52 10.25
N PRO A 787 -30.18 -8.72 11.25
CA PRO A 787 -29.93 -8.24 12.62
C PRO A 787 -28.61 -8.80 13.20
N PRO A 788 -27.95 -8.09 14.14
CA PRO A 788 -26.69 -8.55 14.73
C PRO A 788 -26.80 -9.95 15.34
N GLY A 789 -26.03 -10.89 14.78
CA GLY A 789 -26.01 -12.30 15.20
C GLY A 789 -24.72 -12.68 15.92
N PRO A 790 -24.72 -13.77 16.72
CA PRO A 790 -23.49 -14.35 17.23
C PRO A 790 -22.62 -14.91 16.09
N THR A 791 -21.31 -14.81 16.25
CA THR A 791 -20.31 -15.14 15.21
C THR A 791 -20.50 -16.56 14.64
N PRO A 792 -20.61 -16.73 13.30
CA PRO A 792 -20.56 -18.06 12.70
C PRO A 792 -19.18 -18.68 12.94
N THR A 793 -19.15 -19.93 13.42
CA THR A 793 -17.90 -20.68 13.60
C THR A 793 -17.33 -21.05 12.22
N PRO A 794 -16.01 -20.92 11.97
CA PRO A 794 -15.44 -21.22 10.67
C PRO A 794 -15.63 -22.69 10.27
N THR A 795 -16.14 -22.90 9.05
CA THR A 795 -16.26 -24.22 8.43
C THR A 795 -14.88 -24.82 8.14
N PRO A 796 -14.61 -26.09 8.49
CA PRO A 796 -13.32 -26.73 8.21
C PRO A 796 -13.14 -27.03 6.71
N THR A 797 -11.99 -26.65 6.16
CA THR A 797 -11.59 -26.82 4.76
C THR A 797 -10.58 -27.98 4.61
N PRO A 798 -10.67 -28.83 3.56
CA PRO A 798 -9.87 -30.06 3.45
C PRO A 798 -8.37 -29.85 3.21
N THR A 799 -7.58 -30.85 3.62
CA THR A 799 -6.11 -30.88 3.51
C THR A 799 -5.63 -31.19 2.08
N PRO A 800 -4.62 -30.47 1.55
CA PRO A 800 -4.03 -30.75 0.23
C PRO A 800 -3.12 -31.99 0.21
N THR A 801 -2.98 -32.60 -0.96
CA THR A 801 -2.13 -33.78 -1.23
C THR A 801 -0.79 -33.35 -1.85
N PRO A 802 0.37 -33.95 -1.50
CA PRO A 802 1.69 -33.52 -1.98
C PRO A 802 2.04 -33.99 -3.42
N THR A 803 2.89 -33.21 -4.09
CA THR A 803 3.36 -33.39 -5.48
C THR A 803 4.90 -33.22 -5.55
N PRO A 804 5.65 -33.95 -6.41
CA PRO A 804 7.08 -34.23 -6.17
C PRO A 804 8.14 -33.30 -6.84
N THR A 805 9.41 -33.57 -6.51
CA THR A 805 10.63 -32.77 -6.76
C THR A 805 11.34 -33.05 -8.10
N PRO A 806 12.00 -32.05 -8.76
CA PRO A 806 12.85 -32.23 -9.94
C PRO A 806 14.37 -32.37 -9.64
N THR A 807 15.19 -32.67 -10.65
CA THR A 807 16.65 -32.99 -10.57
C THR A 807 17.36 -32.53 -11.88
N PRO A 808 18.67 -32.16 -11.93
CA PRO A 808 19.10 -30.96 -12.69
C PRO A 808 20.22 -31.08 -13.77
N THR A 809 20.47 -29.99 -14.51
CA THR A 809 21.78 -29.49 -15.08
C THR A 809 22.47 -30.30 -16.22
N PRO A 810 22.86 -29.71 -17.40
CA PRO A 810 24.17 -29.00 -17.54
C PRO A 810 24.34 -27.89 -18.62
N THR A 811 25.56 -27.30 -18.67
CA THR A 811 26.11 -26.22 -19.54
C THR A 811 27.58 -26.61 -19.88
N PRO A 812 28.24 -26.26 -21.04
CA PRO A 812 28.90 -24.93 -21.22
C PRO A 812 29.35 -24.44 -22.66
N THR A 813 29.51 -23.10 -22.79
CA THR A 813 30.54 -22.28 -23.55
C THR A 813 30.99 -22.55 -25.01
N ASN A 814 30.91 -21.52 -25.90
CA ASN A 814 32.07 -20.67 -26.31
C ASN A 814 31.69 -19.47 -27.27
N PRO A 815 32.57 -18.46 -27.50
CA PRO A 815 32.24 -17.17 -28.18
C PRO A 815 33.07 -16.89 -29.48
N PRO A 816 33.06 -15.66 -30.08
CA PRO A 816 31.92 -14.93 -30.66
C PRO A 816 32.15 -14.49 -32.14
N GLY A 817 31.09 -14.33 -32.92
CA GLY A 817 31.11 -13.75 -34.28
C GLY A 817 30.35 -12.43 -34.41
N SER A 818 30.41 -11.78 -35.60
CA SER A 818 29.82 -10.46 -35.87
C SER A 818 28.27 -10.38 -35.80
N GLY A 819 27.59 -11.51 -35.60
CA GLY A 819 26.15 -11.60 -35.33
C GLY A 819 25.74 -11.44 -33.86
N GLN A 820 26.43 -10.65 -33.04
CA GLN A 820 26.05 -10.55 -31.62
C GLN A 820 24.60 -10.01 -31.45
N PRO A 821 23.81 -10.48 -30.48
CA PRO A 821 22.52 -9.87 -30.13
C PRO A 821 22.65 -8.62 -29.25
N THR A 822 23.76 -8.47 -28.51
CA THR A 822 24.01 -7.32 -27.63
C THR A 822 24.53 -6.12 -28.44
N ARG A 823 23.94 -4.93 -28.24
CA ARG A 823 24.30 -3.66 -28.89
C ARG A 823 24.35 -2.53 -27.86
N TYR A 824 25.45 -1.79 -27.83
CA TYR A 824 25.61 -0.60 -27.01
C TYR A 824 25.21 0.66 -27.79
N LEU A 825 24.63 1.63 -27.09
CA LEU A 825 24.32 2.96 -27.63
C LEU A 825 25.63 3.75 -27.73
N LEU A 826 25.99 4.22 -28.93
CA LEU A 826 27.26 4.89 -29.20
C LEU A 826 27.09 6.40 -29.43
N ALA A 827 28.10 7.17 -29.01
CA ALA A 827 28.22 8.57 -29.38
C ALA A 827 28.21 8.71 -30.92
N GLY A 828 27.37 9.61 -31.44
CA GLY A 828 27.11 9.74 -32.88
C GLY A 828 25.93 8.92 -33.42
N GLY A 829 25.14 8.24 -32.57
CA GLY A 829 23.87 7.62 -32.99
C GLY A 829 24.01 6.21 -33.58
N GLY A 830 25.10 5.51 -33.29
CA GLY A 830 25.28 4.10 -33.66
C GLY A 830 24.75 3.13 -32.59
N LEU A 831 24.33 1.94 -33.00
CA LEU A 831 24.19 0.76 -32.14
C LEU A 831 25.28 -0.25 -32.51
N GLY A 832 26.16 -0.63 -31.59
CA GLY A 832 27.34 -1.43 -31.94
C GLY A 832 27.96 -2.24 -30.80
N THR A 833 29.23 -2.63 -30.96
CA THR A 833 30.06 -3.14 -29.87
C THR A 833 30.37 -2.03 -28.86
N ALA A 834 30.62 -2.39 -27.59
CA ALA A 834 30.96 -1.41 -26.55
C ALA A 834 32.11 -0.47 -26.95
N GLY A 835 31.87 0.84 -26.89
CA GLY A 835 32.85 1.89 -27.10
C GLY A 835 33.32 2.54 -25.80
N THR A 836 34.19 3.56 -25.90
CA THR A 836 34.62 4.37 -24.75
C THR A 836 33.42 5.02 -24.06
N ALA A 837 33.36 4.94 -22.73
CA ALA A 837 32.31 5.55 -21.91
C ALA A 837 32.10 7.04 -22.22
N GLY A 838 30.84 7.45 -22.40
CA GLY A 838 30.46 8.84 -22.63
C GLY A 838 29.02 9.11 -22.22
N THR A 839 28.52 10.28 -22.60
CA THR A 839 27.14 10.72 -22.35
C THR A 839 26.54 11.43 -23.57
N THR A 840 25.21 11.53 -23.62
CA THR A 840 24.46 12.43 -24.50
C THR A 840 23.28 13.03 -23.74
N THR A 841 22.72 14.13 -24.23
CA THR A 841 21.56 14.79 -23.61
C THR A 841 20.25 14.27 -24.19
N VAL A 842 19.34 13.83 -23.32
CA VAL A 842 17.93 13.60 -23.65
C VAL A 842 17.21 14.94 -23.49
N ALA A 843 16.58 15.43 -24.57
CA ALA A 843 15.90 16.72 -24.56
C ALA A 843 14.66 16.71 -23.64
N SER A 844 14.40 17.85 -22.98
CA SER A 844 13.23 18.08 -22.14
C SER A 844 11.91 17.83 -22.89
N ALA A 845 10.90 17.31 -22.18
CA ALA A 845 9.52 17.22 -22.67
C ALA A 845 8.82 18.59 -22.76
N GLY A 846 9.42 19.63 -22.15
CA GLY A 846 8.93 21.00 -22.14
C GLY A 846 7.69 21.19 -21.26
N GLY A 847 7.56 20.42 -20.18
CA GLY A 847 6.40 20.48 -19.28
C GLY A 847 5.10 19.97 -19.91
N THR A 848 5.17 19.38 -21.11
CA THR A 848 4.05 18.73 -21.78
C THR A 848 4.19 17.22 -21.63
N ASN A 849 3.11 16.48 -21.44
CA ASN A 849 3.15 15.01 -21.52
C ASN A 849 3.38 14.56 -22.98
N ARG A 850 4.39 13.70 -23.18
CA ARG A 850 4.86 13.11 -24.46
C ARG A 850 4.92 11.58 -24.40
N ASP A 851 4.20 10.96 -23.47
CA ASP A 851 4.12 9.50 -23.33
C ASP A 851 3.70 8.85 -24.66
N GLY A 852 4.34 7.73 -24.99
CA GLY A 852 4.16 6.99 -26.24
C GLY A 852 4.69 7.69 -27.51
N THR A 853 5.06 8.98 -27.44
CA THR A 853 5.18 9.87 -28.61
C THR A 853 6.54 10.59 -28.67
N PRO A 854 7.56 9.97 -29.32
CA PRO A 854 8.91 10.54 -29.42
C PRO A 854 8.95 11.97 -29.94
N THR A 855 9.37 12.86 -29.04
CA THR A 855 9.59 14.28 -29.30
C THR A 855 11.07 14.56 -29.10
N ASN A 856 11.77 15.06 -30.11
CA ASN A 856 13.22 15.32 -30.10
C ASN A 856 14.09 14.14 -29.57
N PRO A 857 13.84 12.88 -29.99
CA PRO A 857 14.56 11.73 -29.44
C PRO A 857 16.05 11.72 -29.78
N SER A 858 16.87 11.23 -28.86
CA SER A 858 18.19 10.67 -29.18
C SER A 858 17.98 9.36 -29.95
N VAL A 859 18.46 9.30 -31.20
CA VAL A 859 18.26 8.15 -32.10
C VAL A 859 19.57 7.37 -32.26
N PHE A 860 19.49 6.05 -32.10
CA PHE A 860 20.60 5.13 -32.28
C PHE A 860 20.20 4.02 -33.26
N THR A 861 21.04 3.69 -34.24
CA THR A 861 20.69 2.75 -35.33
C THR A 861 21.79 1.71 -35.60
N ALA A 862 21.41 0.48 -35.91
CA ALA A 862 22.25 -0.54 -36.56
C ALA A 862 21.55 -1.08 -37.81
N THR A 863 22.23 -1.06 -38.96
CA THR A 863 21.73 -1.53 -40.27
C THR A 863 22.45 -2.81 -40.71
N GLY A 864 21.92 -3.53 -41.70
CA GLY A 864 22.57 -4.70 -42.30
C GLY A 864 22.55 -5.95 -41.42
N LEU A 865 21.74 -5.99 -40.36
CA LEU A 865 21.69 -7.08 -39.39
C LEU A 865 21.09 -8.34 -40.03
N THR A 866 21.78 -9.47 -39.87
CA THR A 866 21.30 -10.79 -40.33
C THR A 866 21.44 -11.76 -39.18
N LEU A 867 20.32 -12.06 -38.51
CA LEU A 867 20.24 -12.81 -37.25
C LEU A 867 18.93 -13.62 -37.23
N ASP A 868 18.89 -14.73 -36.50
CA ASP A 868 17.67 -15.54 -36.34
C ASP A 868 16.97 -15.21 -35.01
N HIS A 869 15.63 -15.07 -35.04
CA HIS A 869 14.84 -14.75 -33.85
C HIS A 869 14.70 -16.00 -32.96
N THR A 870 15.00 -15.86 -31.68
CA THR A 870 15.11 -17.00 -30.75
C THR A 870 13.85 -17.23 -29.90
N GLY A 871 12.72 -16.61 -30.26
CA GLY A 871 11.50 -16.62 -29.45
C GLY A 871 11.54 -15.69 -28.23
N GLY A 872 12.64 -14.99 -27.99
CA GLY A 872 12.80 -14.04 -26.88
C GLY A 872 12.10 -12.70 -27.09
N GLN A 873 12.18 -11.85 -26.08
CA GLN A 873 11.74 -10.45 -26.09
C GLN A 873 12.94 -9.50 -26.03
N THR A 874 12.73 -8.26 -26.49
CA THR A 874 13.70 -7.17 -26.40
C THR A 874 13.97 -6.79 -24.94
N ALA A 875 15.26 -6.76 -24.58
CA ALA A 875 15.71 -6.28 -23.27
C ALA A 875 16.68 -5.10 -23.44
N PHE A 876 16.72 -4.20 -22.46
CA PHE A 876 17.63 -3.06 -22.45
C PHE A 876 17.97 -2.62 -21.03
N ASP A 877 18.96 -1.76 -20.94
CA ASP A 877 19.65 -1.36 -19.72
C ASP A 877 20.33 -0.03 -20.06
N LEU A 878 19.62 1.06 -19.78
CA LEU A 878 19.98 2.43 -20.12
C LEU A 878 20.31 3.17 -18.83
N LEU A 879 21.54 3.69 -18.74
CA LEU A 879 21.93 4.52 -17.60
C LEU A 879 21.48 5.95 -17.82
N LEU A 880 20.69 6.48 -16.88
CA LEU A 880 20.12 7.82 -16.88
C LEU A 880 20.61 8.62 -15.66
N ASP A 881 20.70 9.93 -15.80
CA ASP A 881 21.05 10.86 -14.71
C ASP A 881 20.29 12.18 -14.94
N ALA A 882 19.31 12.47 -14.09
CA ALA A 882 18.51 13.71 -14.15
C ALA A 882 19.14 14.88 -13.38
N GLY A 883 20.29 14.67 -12.71
CA GLY A 883 20.92 15.69 -11.87
C GLY A 883 20.01 16.06 -10.70
N ASN A 884 19.51 17.29 -10.69
CA ASN A 884 18.57 17.77 -9.65
C ASN A 884 17.14 18.02 -10.21
N ALA A 885 16.78 17.38 -11.33
CA ALA A 885 15.56 17.67 -12.06
C ALA A 885 14.34 16.88 -11.56
N VAL A 886 13.52 17.51 -10.71
CA VAL A 886 12.24 16.98 -10.22
C VAL A 886 11.26 16.74 -11.38
N GLY A 887 10.57 15.59 -11.36
CA GLY A 887 9.46 15.27 -12.27
C GLY A 887 9.87 14.91 -13.69
N ASN A 888 11.13 14.57 -13.93
CA ASN A 888 11.60 14.06 -15.22
C ASN A 888 11.22 12.57 -15.38
N GLY A 889 10.88 12.17 -16.61
CA GLY A 889 10.61 10.78 -16.95
C GLY A 889 11.01 10.47 -18.39
N VAL A 890 11.85 9.46 -18.58
CA VAL A 890 12.50 9.14 -19.86
C VAL A 890 11.96 7.83 -20.42
N GLN A 891 11.72 7.79 -21.73
CA GLN A 891 11.06 6.69 -22.42
C GLN A 891 11.91 6.18 -23.58
N VAL A 892 11.79 4.88 -23.90
CA VAL A 892 12.45 4.26 -25.05
C VAL A 892 11.47 3.55 -25.98
N ARG A 893 11.77 3.61 -27.28
CA ARG A 893 11.11 2.88 -28.36
C ARG A 893 12.15 2.12 -29.15
N VAL A 894 11.92 0.84 -29.37
CA VAL A 894 12.75 -0.03 -30.23
C VAL A 894 11.93 -0.41 -31.46
N SER A 895 12.52 -0.23 -32.64
CA SER A 895 11.88 -0.50 -33.93
C SER A 895 12.74 -1.44 -34.76
N TYR A 896 12.11 -2.40 -35.42
CA TYR A 896 12.72 -3.44 -36.24
C TYR A 896 12.20 -3.37 -37.68
N ASP A 897 13.10 -3.09 -38.60
CA ASP A 897 12.99 -3.37 -40.04
C ASP A 897 13.63 -4.74 -40.25
N LEU A 898 12.83 -5.76 -40.53
CA LEU A 898 13.29 -7.15 -40.58
C LEU A 898 14.06 -7.47 -41.86
N THR A 899 13.91 -6.68 -42.92
CA THR A 899 14.41 -7.02 -44.28
C THR A 899 15.31 -5.96 -44.94
N GLY A 900 15.56 -4.83 -44.25
CA GLY A 900 16.36 -3.72 -44.76
C GLY A 900 15.59 -2.83 -45.74
N ASN A 901 14.26 -2.86 -45.70
CA ASN A 901 13.38 -2.20 -46.68
C ASN A 901 13.01 -0.75 -46.32
N GLY A 902 13.32 -0.29 -45.10
CA GLY A 902 13.01 1.06 -44.62
C GLY A 902 11.63 1.23 -43.95
N SER A 903 10.84 0.16 -43.84
CA SER A 903 9.62 0.08 -43.03
C SER A 903 9.87 -0.70 -41.74
N TRP A 904 8.93 -0.64 -40.78
CA TRP A 904 9.10 -1.22 -39.44
C TRP A 904 8.05 -2.32 -39.21
N GLU A 905 8.39 -3.59 -39.41
CA GLU A 905 7.47 -4.72 -39.19
C GLU A 905 7.23 -5.04 -37.71
N ARG A 906 8.06 -4.53 -36.80
CA ARG A 906 7.81 -4.54 -35.35
C ARG A 906 8.24 -3.22 -34.69
N VAL A 907 7.37 -2.64 -33.88
CA VAL A 907 7.67 -1.46 -33.06
C VAL A 907 7.23 -1.71 -31.62
N GLU A 908 8.09 -1.35 -30.66
CA GLU A 908 7.91 -1.58 -29.23
C GLU A 908 8.22 -0.30 -28.46
N THR A 909 7.19 0.37 -27.92
CA THR A 909 7.36 1.50 -27.00
C THR A 909 7.19 0.99 -25.58
N TYR A 910 8.18 1.25 -24.73
CA TYR A 910 8.14 0.90 -23.31
C TYR A 910 7.53 2.03 -22.50
N ARG A 911 7.01 1.78 -21.30
CA ARG A 911 6.57 2.85 -20.39
C ARG A 911 7.78 3.69 -19.99
N TYR A 912 7.56 4.97 -19.71
CA TYR A 912 8.63 5.84 -19.24
C TYR A 912 9.11 5.41 -17.84
N PHE A 913 10.38 5.66 -17.56
CA PHE A 913 10.99 5.54 -16.25
C PHE A 913 11.08 6.93 -15.64
N ALA A 914 10.41 7.15 -14.52
CA ALA A 914 10.55 8.35 -13.71
C ALA A 914 11.94 8.35 -13.05
N THR A 915 12.70 9.41 -13.28
CA THR A 915 14.05 9.59 -12.73
C THR A 915 13.98 10.36 -11.42
N ASP A 916 14.71 9.94 -10.39
CA ASP A 916 14.84 10.71 -9.16
C ASP A 916 15.65 12.02 -9.36
N PRO A 917 15.47 13.05 -8.51
CA PRO A 917 16.17 14.33 -8.62
C PRO A 917 17.50 14.35 -7.84
N VAL A 918 18.25 13.24 -7.78
CA VAL A 918 19.55 13.13 -7.13
C VAL A 918 20.65 12.85 -8.16
N PRO A 919 21.77 13.61 -8.19
CA PRO A 919 22.83 13.39 -9.18
C PRO A 919 23.48 12.00 -9.06
N GLY A 920 23.22 11.13 -10.05
CA GLY A 920 23.61 9.72 -10.02
C GLY A 920 23.12 8.95 -11.25
N TRP A 921 23.66 7.74 -11.45
CA TRP A 921 23.25 6.87 -12.56
C TRP A 921 22.16 5.89 -12.12
N GLU A 922 20.92 6.19 -12.49
CA GLU A 922 19.78 5.29 -12.44
C GLU A 922 19.79 4.30 -13.63
N THR A 923 19.01 3.22 -13.55
CA THR A 923 19.01 2.13 -14.53
C THR A 923 17.60 1.84 -15.08
N TYR A 924 17.31 2.35 -16.27
CA TYR A 924 16.07 2.11 -16.98
C TYR A 924 16.17 0.82 -17.81
N THR A 925 15.27 -0.14 -17.57
CA THR A 925 15.22 -1.44 -18.27
C THR A 925 13.84 -1.75 -18.82
N GLN A 926 13.72 -2.81 -19.61
CA GLN A 926 12.42 -3.29 -20.14
C GLN A 926 11.43 -3.70 -19.03
N ALA A 927 11.86 -3.79 -17.76
CA ALA A 927 10.99 -4.07 -16.62
C ALA A 927 9.95 -2.97 -16.35
N ALA A 928 10.10 -1.76 -16.91
CA ALA A 928 9.03 -0.75 -16.94
C ALA A 928 7.79 -1.22 -17.75
N GLY A 929 7.91 -2.30 -18.53
CA GLY A 929 6.83 -2.88 -19.32
C GLY A 929 6.58 -2.14 -20.63
N LEU A 930 5.78 -2.77 -21.50
CA LEU A 930 5.34 -2.13 -22.74
C LEU A 930 4.26 -1.08 -22.45
N HIS A 931 4.42 0.10 -23.04
CA HIS A 931 3.35 1.08 -23.23
C HIS A 931 2.50 0.67 -24.44
N SER A 932 3.14 0.32 -25.55
CA SER A 932 2.47 -0.18 -26.76
C SER A 932 3.41 -1.01 -27.64
N SER A 933 2.86 -1.91 -28.44
CA SER A 933 3.63 -2.55 -29.51
C SER A 933 2.76 -2.90 -30.72
N THR A 934 3.36 -2.89 -31.92
CA THR A 934 2.68 -3.19 -33.19
C THR A 934 3.50 -4.17 -34.01
N GLY A 935 2.83 -5.02 -34.80
CA GLY A 935 3.49 -6.05 -35.60
C GLY A 935 4.18 -7.13 -34.75
N SER A 936 5.07 -7.90 -35.37
CA SER A 936 5.63 -9.13 -34.79
C SER A 936 7.12 -9.29 -35.09
N LEU A 937 7.89 -9.74 -34.10
CA LEU A 937 9.29 -10.15 -34.30
C LEU A 937 9.39 -11.33 -35.29
N GLY A 938 10.51 -11.39 -36.00
CA GLY A 938 10.85 -12.43 -36.97
C GLY A 938 12.32 -12.30 -37.35
N ASN A 939 12.84 -13.17 -38.22
CA ASN A 939 14.26 -13.20 -38.54
C ASN A 939 14.75 -11.92 -39.25
N LEU A 940 15.89 -11.38 -38.80
CA LEU A 940 16.57 -10.24 -39.43
C LEU A 940 17.35 -10.73 -40.66
N ARG A 941 17.18 -10.04 -41.80
CA ARG A 941 17.82 -10.36 -43.09
C ARG A 941 18.26 -9.07 -43.79
N GLY A 942 19.47 -8.61 -43.50
CA GLY A 942 19.95 -7.27 -43.89
C GLY A 942 19.25 -6.12 -43.14
N GLY A 943 18.48 -6.44 -42.10
CA GLY A 943 17.55 -5.55 -41.43
C GLY A 943 18.17 -4.42 -40.60
N THR A 944 17.31 -3.52 -40.13
CA THR A 944 17.68 -2.36 -39.33
C THR A 944 17.00 -2.40 -37.97
N VAL A 945 17.75 -2.14 -36.90
CA VAL A 945 17.19 -1.87 -35.57
C VAL A 945 17.47 -0.43 -35.19
N ARG A 946 16.43 0.28 -34.75
CA ARG A 946 16.50 1.66 -34.26
C ARG A 946 16.01 1.74 -32.81
N VAL A 947 16.72 2.49 -31.99
CA VAL A 947 16.39 2.82 -30.60
C VAL A 947 16.21 4.33 -30.52
N GLU A 948 15.07 4.79 -30.00
CA GLU A 948 14.72 6.20 -29.82
C GLU A 948 14.52 6.45 -28.32
N VAL A 949 15.23 7.42 -27.74
CA VAL A 949 15.13 7.79 -26.31
C VAL A 949 14.74 9.27 -26.17
N TRP A 950 13.67 9.59 -25.43
CA TRP A 950 13.15 10.95 -25.23
C TRP A 950 12.60 11.12 -23.82
N SER A 951 12.47 12.36 -23.33
CA SER A 951 11.69 12.62 -22.12
C SER A 951 10.20 12.58 -22.45
N ALA A 952 9.46 11.68 -21.79
CA ALA A 952 8.01 11.61 -21.84
C ALA A 952 7.36 12.69 -20.96
N ILE A 953 7.95 12.97 -19.79
CA ILE A 953 7.49 14.02 -18.87
C ILE A 953 8.68 14.82 -18.31
N GLY A 954 8.37 15.97 -17.73
CA GLY A 954 9.34 16.86 -17.07
C GLY A 954 9.65 18.14 -17.84
N ASN A 955 10.25 19.10 -17.12
CA ASN A 955 10.64 20.40 -17.66
C ASN A 955 12.14 20.50 -17.99
N ASN A 956 12.97 19.55 -17.56
CA ASN A 956 14.43 19.60 -17.73
C ASN A 956 14.93 18.51 -18.69
N SER A 957 16.15 18.67 -19.20
CA SER A 957 16.85 17.60 -19.91
C SER A 957 17.44 16.57 -18.93
N SER A 958 17.42 15.28 -19.29
CA SER A 958 18.16 14.23 -18.58
C SER A 958 19.43 13.85 -19.34
N THR A 959 20.41 13.25 -18.66
CA THR A 959 21.64 12.71 -19.28
C THR A 959 21.47 11.21 -19.53
N LEU A 960 21.90 10.73 -20.70
CA LEU A 960 21.93 9.31 -21.06
C LEU A 960 23.38 8.85 -21.24
N GLY A 961 23.76 7.76 -20.57
CA GLY A 961 25.06 7.12 -20.76
C GLY A 961 25.18 6.49 -22.16
N VAL A 962 26.37 6.57 -22.77
CA VAL A 962 26.69 5.93 -24.06
C VAL A 962 28.09 5.29 -24.04
N GLY A 963 28.47 4.63 -25.14
CA GLY A 963 29.76 3.95 -25.29
C GLY A 963 29.70 2.51 -24.79
N ASN A 964 29.94 2.32 -23.50
CA ASN A 964 29.80 1.03 -22.81
C ASN A 964 28.73 1.06 -21.69
N ARG A 965 28.08 2.21 -21.47
CA ARG A 965 27.17 2.45 -20.35
C ARG A 965 25.75 1.93 -20.58
N SER A 966 25.19 2.17 -21.75
CA SER A 966 23.80 1.80 -22.07
C SER A 966 23.76 0.78 -23.20
N VAL A 967 22.90 -0.23 -23.06
CA VAL A 967 22.90 -1.44 -23.89
C VAL A 967 21.50 -1.98 -24.15
N VAL A 968 21.28 -2.48 -25.36
CA VAL A 968 20.09 -3.21 -25.81
C VAL A 968 20.52 -4.63 -26.17
N ARG A 969 19.74 -5.61 -25.74
CA ARG A 969 19.96 -7.05 -25.94
C ARG A 969 18.81 -7.56 -26.79
N LEU A 970 19.08 -7.76 -28.07
CA LEU A 970 18.09 -8.13 -29.08
C LEU A 970 17.70 -9.63 -28.92
N PRO A 971 16.44 -10.03 -29.14
CA PRO A 971 15.97 -11.42 -28.99
C PRO A 971 16.38 -12.36 -30.15
N TYR A 972 17.67 -12.41 -30.45
CA TYR A 972 18.22 -13.10 -31.63
C TYR A 972 19.50 -13.88 -31.31
N SER A 973 19.98 -14.66 -32.29
CA SER A 973 21.27 -15.35 -32.31
C SER A 973 21.96 -15.22 -33.66
#